data_AF-A0A8H6XDA6-F1
#
_entry.id   AF-A0A8H6XDA6-F1
#
_cell.length_a   1.000
_cell.length_b   1.000
_cell.length_c   1.000
_cell.angle_alpha   90.00
_cell.angle_beta   90.00
_cell.angle_gamma   90.00
#
_symmetry.space_group_name_H-M   'P 1'
#
loop_
_entity.id
_entity.type
_entity.pdbx_description
1 polymer ?
#
loop_
_entity_poly.entity_id
_entity_poly.type
_entity_poly.pdbx_seq_one_letter_code
_entity_poly.pdbx_strand_id
1 'polypeptide(L)'
;MRLSSFLLFFVPLSATLANSSPVNHPSPTRTCTVSPLGQGLDDTDQVLAAISRCGHGGHTVLQKGVYNITRKMTWDLVDSKVDLHGYLSFVPDIDYWLNANNTYRVVFIQVSQASWFVITGRDFEVDAHGTGGIQGNGQPWWEYFTTHAKTDGDGRPISLTVYRAQRGIIRNFAIEAQPFWCNCIAESRSVVYDGMRCNASNVNPAFAGTNIVPNTDGINTYRSEDVSLFNWDITCGDDCLAIKGNSTNVIARNILCRGGNGIAFGSLGQYANLSDIVQNVLLEDVQLRRIDATVQPNMQNGVYFKSWDGSVNGVPPTGGGGGTGLAKNITTKNVLLDGVNLPIHLYQTNGGHSLDLPSNLTFGGLRFENWTGTALVNKIVDIECSVAVGCADVRFSNFNVNAPVGQAPRFICQNVEDRLPALDAHPDMDKYNPQKSTLQRNKTERGRLQGLQRSTSSATKKPAGPKNFGERVSLWMINEGQRHLFFAVFLFLHLIVSVLGFLHYGLKDNLNNARATFGITFTIARAAALVLHVDVIFILLPVCRNFVSVMRRTPLGTVIPFDKNITLHKATAWAIFTGSLVHTLAHIVNLYRLTMADNSATTTGQRVVFFITANFIIGPLITGWLMWACLGTMVYYAIEKRRRQKNGGFEKFWYTHHLFIPFFILWQLHGMFCMIKPDRPPFCSFNTIGVFWRYWIVGGIIWIYERVLREVRSRHVTYISKVVQHPSNVMEVQIKKEKTTTRAGQYIFINCPEISYFHAPEEDYISVHIRVEGDFTTAFAKALGCDFGSKGEKGKGDAGGKVIGTNTNPPVNRTLPRVMVDGPFGTSSEEFLDYETVLLVGAGIGVTPFASILKNIWYRMNNFNHSKPTRLSKVYFTWVIRDFGTAEWFHSLLHAIEEQDTQNRIEINIYLTAKIKEDDMNNIIVQDVGAEKDAITSLRAPTHFGRPNWDKIFASIGEKHPESDVGVFFCGPAAIASTLHIMSNKHSDVKGTRFFFGKENF
;
A
#
# COMPACT_ATOMS: atom_id res chain seq x y z
N MET A 1 24.01 -12.90 -25.52
CA MET A 1 25.42 -13.34 -25.73
C MET A 1 26.19 -12.16 -26.33
N ARG A 2 27.51 -12.06 -26.08
CA ARG A 2 28.47 -11.07 -26.64
C ARG A 2 28.39 -9.62 -26.12
N LEU A 3 29.40 -9.26 -25.32
CA LEU A 3 30.01 -7.93 -25.33
C LEU A 3 30.79 -7.77 -26.64
N SER A 4 30.56 -6.70 -27.40
CA SER A 4 31.51 -6.15 -28.38
C SER A 4 30.99 -4.81 -28.93
N SER A 5 31.91 -3.94 -29.34
CA SER A 5 31.69 -2.68 -30.09
C SER A 5 31.24 -1.44 -29.30
N PHE A 6 32.21 -0.79 -28.67
CA PHE A 6 32.29 0.67 -28.55
C PHE A 6 33.09 1.19 -29.77
N LEU A 7 32.58 2.15 -30.56
CA LEU A 7 33.30 3.22 -31.29
C LEU A 7 32.43 3.89 -32.39
N LEU A 8 32.32 5.24 -32.33
CA LEU A 8 32.15 6.27 -33.39
C LEU A 8 31.40 5.91 -34.70
N PHE A 9 30.35 6.63 -35.16
CA PHE A 9 30.45 7.97 -35.81
C PHE A 9 29.06 8.68 -36.01
N PHE A 10 29.07 9.82 -36.72
CA PHE A 10 27.97 10.82 -36.89
C PHE A 10 26.87 10.48 -37.93
N VAL A 11 25.61 10.89 -37.64
CA VAL A 11 24.68 11.79 -38.41
C VAL A 11 24.79 11.80 -39.97
N PRO A 12 23.71 11.68 -40.79
CA PRO A 12 22.50 12.52 -40.71
C PRO A 12 21.09 11.95 -40.96
N LEU A 13 20.14 12.83 -40.62
CA LEU A 13 18.73 12.97 -41.01
C LEU A 13 18.35 12.50 -42.43
N SER A 14 17.17 11.89 -42.56
CA SER A 14 16.30 12.05 -43.73
C SER A 14 14.84 11.80 -43.32
N ALA A 15 13.97 12.74 -43.68
CA ALA A 15 12.55 12.72 -43.33
C ALA A 15 11.70 12.34 -44.54
N THR A 16 10.71 11.48 -44.34
CA THR A 16 9.60 11.29 -45.27
C THR A 16 8.29 11.37 -44.49
N LEU A 17 7.62 12.52 -44.62
CA LEU A 17 6.24 12.70 -44.17
C LEU A 17 5.32 11.99 -45.15
N ALA A 18 4.67 10.91 -44.71
CA ALA A 18 3.54 10.32 -45.40
C ALA A 18 2.25 10.76 -44.70
N ASN A 19 1.54 11.71 -45.31
CA ASN A 19 0.28 12.22 -44.81
C ASN A 19 -0.83 11.21 -45.14
N SER A 20 -1.49 10.62 -44.15
CA SER A 20 -2.68 9.78 -44.36
C SER A 20 -3.83 10.26 -43.47
N SER A 21 -4.88 10.78 -44.12
CA SER A 21 -6.09 11.24 -43.45
C SER A 21 -6.81 10.08 -42.77
N PRO A 22 -7.47 10.28 -41.61
CA PRO A 22 -8.25 9.23 -40.97
C PRO A 22 -9.54 8.99 -41.77
N VAL A 23 -9.57 7.92 -42.56
CA VAL A 23 -10.82 7.39 -43.10
C VAL A 23 -11.50 6.58 -42.00
N ASN A 24 -12.61 7.10 -41.47
CA ASN A 24 -13.47 6.34 -40.56
C ASN A 24 -14.13 5.18 -41.32
N HIS A 25 -13.54 3.99 -41.22
CA HIS A 25 -14.25 2.74 -41.49
C HIS A 25 -14.65 2.09 -40.16
N PRO A 26 -15.93 1.76 -39.94
CA PRO A 26 -16.31 0.93 -38.81
C PRO A 26 -15.64 -0.43 -38.98
N SER A 27 -14.90 -0.89 -37.97
CA SER A 27 -14.36 -2.25 -37.97
C SER A 27 -15.50 -3.26 -37.90
N PRO A 28 -15.45 -4.38 -38.66
CA PRO A 28 -16.51 -5.37 -38.62
C PRO A 28 -16.62 -5.98 -37.22
N THR A 29 -17.79 -5.86 -36.61
CA THR A 29 -18.11 -6.44 -35.30
C THR A 29 -17.89 -7.95 -35.33
N ARG A 30 -17.08 -8.47 -34.39
CA ARG A 30 -16.88 -9.91 -34.26
C ARG A 30 -18.11 -10.55 -33.64
N THR A 31 -18.74 -11.48 -34.36
CA THR A 31 -19.88 -12.25 -33.85
C THR A 31 -19.44 -13.68 -33.45
N CYS A 32 -19.79 -14.10 -32.24
CA CYS A 32 -19.55 -15.44 -31.70
C CYS A 32 -20.90 -16.14 -31.45
N THR A 33 -21.26 -17.10 -32.29
CA THR A 33 -22.48 -17.91 -32.09
C THR A 33 -22.15 -19.23 -31.39
N VAL A 34 -22.96 -19.60 -30.40
CA VAL A 34 -22.81 -20.85 -29.62
C VAL A 34 -24.15 -21.61 -29.64
N SER A 35 -24.10 -22.93 -29.80
CA SER A 35 -25.23 -23.85 -29.69
C SER A 35 -24.96 -24.81 -28.52
N PRO A 36 -25.95 -25.24 -27.73
CA PRO A 36 -25.72 -26.13 -26.60
C PRO A 36 -25.22 -27.51 -27.08
N LEU A 37 -24.32 -28.13 -26.31
CA LEU A 37 -23.70 -29.41 -26.68
C LEU A 37 -24.67 -30.60 -26.63
N GLY A 38 -25.69 -30.52 -25.77
CA GLY A 38 -26.68 -31.57 -25.55
C GLY A 38 -26.79 -31.98 -24.08
N GLN A 39 -27.73 -32.88 -23.77
CA GLN A 39 -27.99 -33.29 -22.38
C GLN A 39 -26.77 -33.94 -21.72
N GLY A 40 -26.42 -33.47 -20.52
CA GLY A 40 -25.36 -34.04 -19.67
C GLY A 40 -23.93 -33.64 -20.02
N LEU A 41 -23.69 -32.95 -21.16
CA LEU A 41 -22.38 -32.40 -21.51
C LEU A 41 -22.19 -31.03 -20.85
N ASP A 42 -20.95 -30.63 -20.53
CA ASP A 42 -20.68 -29.32 -19.91
C ASP A 42 -20.47 -28.23 -20.95
N ASP A 43 -21.37 -27.25 -21.00
CA ASP A 43 -21.32 -26.10 -21.90
C ASP A 43 -20.39 -24.98 -21.41
N THR A 44 -19.89 -25.05 -20.17
CA THR A 44 -19.25 -23.91 -19.52
C THR A 44 -17.98 -23.43 -20.25
N ASP A 45 -17.16 -24.35 -20.79
CA ASP A 45 -15.97 -23.98 -21.56
C ASP A 45 -16.32 -23.26 -22.87
N GLN A 46 -17.34 -23.72 -23.60
CA GLN A 46 -17.69 -23.08 -24.88
C GLN A 46 -18.36 -21.71 -24.70
N VAL A 47 -19.17 -21.53 -23.66
CA VAL A 47 -19.76 -20.24 -23.30
C VAL A 47 -18.66 -19.25 -22.91
N LEU A 48 -17.76 -19.61 -21.99
CA LEU A 48 -16.65 -18.73 -21.59
C LEU A 48 -15.69 -18.44 -22.74
N ALA A 49 -15.44 -19.40 -23.63
CA ALA A 49 -14.61 -19.18 -24.82
C ALA A 49 -15.27 -18.24 -25.85
N ALA A 50 -16.61 -18.17 -25.93
CA ALA A 50 -17.30 -17.20 -26.77
C ALA A 50 -17.23 -15.78 -26.17
N ILE A 51 -17.51 -15.65 -24.87
CA ILE A 51 -17.39 -14.37 -24.15
C ILE A 51 -15.95 -13.85 -24.18
N SER A 52 -14.94 -14.71 -24.00
CA SER A 52 -13.53 -14.31 -24.13
C SER A 52 -13.13 -13.83 -25.53
N ARG A 53 -13.88 -14.19 -26.59
CA ARG A 53 -13.58 -13.79 -27.98
C ARG A 53 -14.39 -12.59 -28.46
N CYS A 54 -15.63 -12.43 -27.97
CA CYS A 54 -16.58 -11.43 -28.46
C CYS A 54 -17.21 -10.54 -27.37
N GLY A 55 -16.86 -10.71 -26.10
CA GLY A 55 -17.32 -9.85 -24.99
C GLY A 55 -16.63 -8.48 -24.94
N HIS A 56 -15.62 -8.22 -25.78
CA HIS A 56 -14.93 -6.93 -25.87
C HIS A 56 -15.04 -6.39 -27.31
N GLY A 57 -15.86 -5.37 -27.56
CA GLY A 57 -16.07 -4.79 -28.90
C GLY A 57 -16.81 -5.71 -29.88
N GLY A 58 -17.63 -6.63 -29.38
CA GLY A 58 -18.21 -7.72 -30.17
C GLY A 58 -19.63 -8.12 -29.76
N HIS A 59 -20.12 -9.17 -30.42
CA HIS A 59 -21.48 -9.66 -30.30
C HIS A 59 -21.48 -11.16 -30.04
N THR A 60 -22.09 -11.61 -28.95
CA THR A 60 -22.20 -13.04 -28.62
C THR A 60 -23.66 -13.47 -28.74
N VAL A 61 -23.92 -14.59 -29.42
CA VAL A 61 -25.26 -15.14 -29.60
C VAL A 61 -25.31 -16.56 -29.07
N LEU A 62 -25.97 -16.77 -27.94
CA LEU A 62 -26.31 -18.10 -27.44
C LEU A 62 -27.67 -18.48 -28.04
N GLN A 63 -27.67 -19.52 -28.87
CA GLN A 63 -28.86 -20.04 -29.52
C GLN A 63 -29.85 -20.69 -28.52
N LYS A 64 -31.05 -21.02 -29.03
CA LYS A 64 -32.11 -21.66 -28.25
C LYS A 64 -31.69 -23.04 -27.74
N GLY A 65 -32.02 -23.32 -26.49
CA GLY A 65 -31.82 -24.60 -25.84
C GLY A 65 -31.43 -24.44 -24.36
N VAL A 66 -30.90 -25.52 -23.78
CA VAL A 66 -30.41 -25.53 -22.39
C VAL A 66 -28.92 -25.78 -22.41
N TYR A 67 -28.15 -24.85 -21.85
CA TYR A 67 -26.72 -24.95 -21.64
C TYR A 67 -26.48 -25.46 -20.23
N ASN A 68 -25.81 -26.60 -20.09
CA ASN A 68 -25.57 -27.23 -18.81
C ASN A 68 -24.25 -26.71 -18.21
N ILE A 69 -24.35 -26.00 -17.08
CA ILE A 69 -23.25 -25.28 -16.44
C ILE A 69 -22.82 -26.01 -15.15
N THR A 70 -21.60 -26.54 -15.14
CA THR A 70 -21.08 -27.35 -14.03
C THR A 70 -20.21 -26.55 -13.04
N ARG A 71 -19.74 -25.37 -13.43
CA ARG A 71 -18.75 -24.57 -12.68
C ARG A 71 -19.00 -23.08 -12.83
N LYS A 72 -18.55 -22.28 -11.86
CA LYS A 72 -18.81 -20.83 -11.82
C LYS A 72 -18.34 -20.07 -13.08
N MET A 73 -19.13 -19.09 -13.51
CA MET A 73 -18.84 -18.25 -14.69
C MET A 73 -18.67 -16.78 -14.32
N THR A 74 -17.69 -16.10 -14.94
CA THR A 74 -17.66 -14.63 -14.99
C THR A 74 -17.69 -14.20 -16.44
N TRP A 75 -18.59 -13.28 -16.79
CA TRP A 75 -18.60 -12.59 -18.08
C TRP A 75 -18.06 -11.18 -17.88
N ASP A 76 -16.93 -10.88 -18.52
CA ASP A 76 -16.36 -9.53 -18.59
C ASP A 76 -16.73 -8.92 -19.94
N LEU A 77 -17.63 -7.94 -19.89
CA LEU A 77 -18.28 -7.36 -21.06
C LEU A 77 -17.90 -5.88 -21.20
N VAL A 78 -17.29 -5.51 -22.34
CA VAL A 78 -16.83 -4.15 -22.64
C VAL A 78 -17.26 -3.76 -24.05
N ASP A 79 -18.12 -2.75 -24.20
CA ASP A 79 -18.60 -2.27 -25.51
C ASP A 79 -19.14 -3.44 -26.36
N SER A 80 -20.08 -4.19 -25.80
CA SER A 80 -20.49 -5.50 -26.35
C SER A 80 -21.96 -5.84 -26.09
N LYS A 81 -22.50 -6.74 -26.93
CA LYS A 81 -23.85 -7.28 -26.78
C LYS A 81 -23.84 -8.80 -26.65
N VAL A 82 -24.67 -9.33 -25.77
CA VAL A 82 -24.97 -10.77 -25.65
C VAL A 82 -26.46 -10.99 -25.87
N ASP A 83 -26.81 -11.74 -26.91
CA ASP A 83 -28.17 -12.25 -27.13
C ASP A 83 -28.26 -13.68 -26.59
N LEU A 84 -29.10 -13.89 -25.56
CA LEU A 84 -29.27 -15.16 -24.86
C LEU A 84 -30.65 -15.76 -25.17
N HIS A 85 -30.75 -16.60 -26.18
CA HIS A 85 -32.02 -17.24 -26.56
C HIS A 85 -32.30 -18.57 -25.83
N GLY A 86 -31.46 -18.97 -24.87
CA GLY A 86 -31.54 -20.24 -24.16
C GLY A 86 -31.27 -20.10 -22.65
N TYR A 87 -31.46 -21.19 -21.90
CA TYR A 87 -31.28 -21.20 -20.45
C TYR A 87 -29.89 -21.71 -20.04
N LEU A 88 -29.22 -20.96 -19.18
CA LEU A 88 -28.03 -21.40 -18.44
C LEU A 88 -28.50 -22.22 -17.23
N SER A 89 -28.46 -23.54 -17.33
CA SER A 89 -28.89 -24.47 -16.28
C SER A 89 -27.72 -24.87 -15.40
N PHE A 90 -27.70 -24.41 -14.15
CA PHE A 90 -26.67 -24.77 -13.18
C PHE A 90 -27.02 -26.10 -12.52
N VAL A 91 -26.10 -27.07 -12.56
CA VAL A 91 -26.31 -28.40 -11.96
C VAL A 91 -26.44 -28.26 -10.43
N PRO A 92 -27.47 -28.79 -9.77
CA PRO A 92 -27.69 -28.64 -8.32
C PRO A 92 -26.82 -29.61 -7.48
N ASP A 93 -25.50 -29.63 -7.72
CA ASP A 93 -24.52 -30.34 -6.88
C ASP A 93 -24.23 -29.52 -5.62
N ILE A 94 -25.03 -29.75 -4.58
CA ILE A 94 -25.01 -28.96 -3.34
C ILE A 94 -23.62 -28.99 -2.69
N ASP A 95 -23.02 -30.16 -2.52
CA ASP A 95 -21.70 -30.30 -1.89
C ASP A 95 -20.59 -29.61 -2.70
N TYR A 96 -20.65 -29.68 -4.05
CA TYR A 96 -19.74 -28.94 -4.91
C TYR A 96 -19.88 -27.42 -4.73
N TRP A 97 -21.10 -26.87 -4.74
CA TRP A 97 -21.32 -25.43 -4.71
C TRP A 97 -21.15 -24.79 -3.32
N LEU A 98 -21.42 -25.53 -2.24
CA LEU A 98 -21.13 -25.08 -0.87
C LEU A 98 -19.62 -24.87 -0.63
N ASN A 99 -18.75 -25.56 -1.38
CA ASN A 99 -17.32 -25.30 -1.35
C ASN A 99 -16.99 -23.88 -1.87
N ALA A 100 -16.43 -23.04 -1.00
CA ALA A 100 -16.11 -21.65 -1.32
C ALA A 100 -15.14 -21.46 -2.50
N ASN A 101 -14.34 -22.47 -2.86
CA ASN A 101 -13.49 -22.42 -4.04
C ASN A 101 -14.28 -22.50 -5.36
N ASN A 102 -15.48 -23.08 -5.34
CA ASN A 102 -16.32 -23.35 -6.51
C ASN A 102 -17.36 -22.24 -6.77
N THR A 103 -17.53 -21.30 -5.84
CA THR A 103 -18.34 -20.08 -6.00
C THR A 103 -17.48 -18.82 -6.07
N TYR A 104 -18.05 -17.72 -6.55
CA TYR A 104 -17.52 -16.38 -6.32
C TYR A 104 -18.06 -15.84 -5.00
N ARG A 105 -17.31 -14.93 -4.40
CA ARG A 105 -17.51 -14.43 -3.05
C ARG A 105 -17.61 -12.91 -3.13
N VAL A 106 -18.82 -12.42 -3.40
CA VAL A 106 -19.06 -11.14 -4.10
C VAL A 106 -19.77 -10.08 -3.24
N VAL A 107 -20.30 -10.45 -2.08
CA VAL A 107 -21.11 -9.55 -1.24
C VAL A 107 -20.59 -9.51 0.19
N PHE A 108 -20.44 -8.31 0.74
CA PHE A 108 -19.93 -8.08 2.10
C PHE A 108 -21.02 -8.12 3.19
N ILE A 109 -22.30 -7.94 2.85
CA ILE A 109 -23.39 -7.74 3.82
C ILE A 109 -23.51 -8.89 4.82
N GLN A 110 -23.23 -10.14 4.40
CA GLN A 110 -23.22 -11.32 5.26
C GLN A 110 -22.03 -12.17 4.83
N VAL A 111 -21.12 -12.45 5.78
CA VAL A 111 -19.87 -13.23 5.67
C VAL A 111 -19.62 -13.83 4.28
N SER A 112 -19.25 -12.97 3.33
CA SER A 112 -18.83 -13.37 1.98
C SER A 112 -19.85 -14.24 1.21
N GLN A 113 -21.05 -13.73 0.91
CA GLN A 113 -22.10 -14.49 0.18
C GLN A 113 -21.60 -15.06 -1.16
N ALA A 114 -22.05 -16.29 -1.44
CA ALA A 114 -21.73 -17.02 -2.66
C ALA A 114 -22.54 -16.54 -3.88
N SER A 115 -21.91 -16.57 -5.06
CA SER A 115 -22.57 -16.42 -6.36
C SER A 115 -21.88 -17.34 -7.38
N TRP A 116 -22.62 -18.01 -8.25
CA TRP A 116 -22.04 -18.85 -9.30
C TRP A 116 -21.85 -18.13 -10.64
N PHE A 117 -22.46 -16.96 -10.82
CA PHE A 117 -22.48 -16.25 -12.09
C PHE A 117 -22.38 -14.74 -11.88
N VAL A 118 -21.31 -14.17 -12.40
CA VAL A 118 -20.97 -12.75 -12.26
C VAL A 118 -20.88 -12.11 -13.64
N ILE A 119 -21.50 -10.95 -13.82
CA ILE A 119 -21.30 -10.07 -14.97
C ILE A 119 -20.60 -8.80 -14.50
N THR A 120 -19.51 -8.44 -15.17
CA THR A 120 -18.65 -7.29 -14.87
C THR A 120 -18.29 -6.56 -16.18
N GLY A 121 -17.73 -5.36 -16.06
CA GLY A 121 -17.24 -4.58 -17.19
C GLY A 121 -18.02 -3.28 -17.39
N ARG A 122 -18.18 -2.83 -18.64
CA ARG A 122 -18.85 -1.55 -18.94
C ARG A 122 -19.46 -1.50 -20.33
N ASP A 123 -20.43 -0.61 -20.53
CA ASP A 123 -21.00 -0.34 -21.85
C ASP A 123 -21.50 -1.63 -22.54
N PHE A 124 -22.32 -2.40 -21.83
CA PHE A 124 -22.77 -3.71 -22.31
C PHE A 124 -24.28 -3.89 -22.25
N GLU A 125 -24.78 -4.75 -23.13
CA GLU A 125 -26.18 -5.16 -23.16
C GLU A 125 -26.28 -6.70 -23.17
N VAL A 126 -27.03 -7.26 -22.22
CA VAL A 126 -27.42 -8.68 -22.21
C VAL A 126 -28.93 -8.74 -22.39
N ASP A 127 -29.39 -9.22 -23.55
CA ASP A 127 -30.81 -9.37 -23.86
C ASP A 127 -31.15 -10.84 -24.00
N ALA A 128 -32.11 -11.31 -23.22
CA ALA A 128 -32.56 -12.70 -23.23
C ALA A 128 -33.85 -12.93 -24.05
N HIS A 129 -34.36 -11.89 -24.73
CA HIS A 129 -35.48 -11.96 -25.67
C HIS A 129 -36.75 -12.66 -25.15
N GLY A 130 -36.95 -12.68 -23.82
CA GLY A 130 -38.06 -13.38 -23.16
C GLY A 130 -38.05 -14.89 -23.34
N THR A 131 -36.93 -15.47 -23.80
CA THR A 131 -36.81 -16.89 -24.16
C THR A 131 -35.58 -17.59 -23.57
N GLY A 132 -34.58 -16.82 -23.14
CA GLY A 132 -33.43 -17.32 -22.37
C GLY A 132 -33.38 -16.80 -20.94
N GLY A 133 -32.33 -17.20 -20.22
CA GLY A 133 -32.21 -16.89 -18.80
C GLY A 133 -31.32 -17.86 -18.03
N ILE A 134 -31.63 -18.04 -16.75
CA ILE A 134 -30.97 -18.98 -15.84
C ILE A 134 -32.00 -19.97 -15.29
N GLN A 135 -31.65 -21.25 -15.32
CA GLN A 135 -32.36 -22.30 -14.61
C GLN A 135 -31.54 -22.65 -13.36
N GLY A 136 -32.02 -22.21 -12.19
CA GLY A 136 -31.30 -22.32 -10.93
C GLY A 136 -31.47 -23.65 -10.20
N ASN A 137 -32.43 -24.49 -10.63
CA ASN A 137 -32.67 -25.82 -10.05
C ASN A 137 -32.75 -25.81 -8.50
N GLY A 138 -33.48 -24.85 -7.94
CA GLY A 138 -33.53 -24.56 -6.49
C GLY A 138 -34.23 -25.59 -5.61
N GLN A 139 -35.10 -26.45 -6.14
CA GLN A 139 -35.91 -27.38 -5.31
C GLN A 139 -35.07 -28.30 -4.38
N PRO A 140 -33.99 -28.97 -4.85
CA PRO A 140 -33.08 -29.71 -3.96
C PRO A 140 -32.42 -28.85 -2.88
N TRP A 141 -32.10 -27.58 -3.19
CA TRP A 141 -31.52 -26.64 -2.22
C TRP A 141 -32.50 -26.28 -1.11
N TRP A 142 -33.74 -25.96 -1.49
CA TRP A 142 -34.80 -25.62 -0.54
C TRP A 142 -35.09 -26.78 0.41
N GLU A 143 -35.15 -28.00 -0.12
CA GLU A 143 -35.35 -29.23 0.66
C GLU A 143 -34.17 -29.57 1.57
N TYR A 144 -32.93 -29.46 1.10
CA TYR A 144 -31.72 -29.68 1.90
C TYR A 144 -31.71 -28.80 3.15
N PHE A 145 -32.05 -27.52 3.00
CA PHE A 145 -32.14 -26.55 4.10
C PHE A 145 -33.47 -26.61 4.89
N THR A 146 -34.28 -27.66 4.74
CA THR A 146 -35.32 -28.03 5.74
C THR A 146 -34.74 -28.88 6.88
N THR A 147 -33.68 -29.64 6.62
CA THR A 147 -33.03 -30.55 7.58
C THR A 147 -31.65 -30.05 8.05
N HIS A 148 -31.05 -29.10 7.33
CA HIS A 148 -29.77 -28.48 7.68
C HIS A 148 -29.97 -27.05 8.23
N ALA A 149 -29.10 -26.65 9.16
CA ALA A 149 -29.12 -25.31 9.74
C ALA A 149 -28.77 -24.23 8.68
N LYS A 150 -29.54 -23.14 8.66
CA LYS A 150 -29.27 -21.95 7.84
C LYS A 150 -28.38 -21.00 8.65
N THR A 151 -27.34 -20.46 8.02
CA THR A 151 -26.42 -19.49 8.64
C THR A 151 -26.08 -18.37 7.66
N ASP A 152 -25.78 -17.18 8.17
CA ASP A 152 -25.27 -16.08 7.33
C ASP A 152 -24.02 -16.54 6.56
N GLY A 153 -24.03 -16.40 5.23
CA GLY A 153 -22.95 -16.87 4.37
C GLY A 153 -22.88 -18.38 4.15
N ASP A 154 -23.96 -19.15 4.43
CA ASP A 154 -24.03 -20.63 4.31
C ASP A 154 -23.51 -21.22 3.00
N GLY A 155 -23.47 -20.43 1.92
CA GLY A 155 -22.88 -20.81 0.64
C GLY A 155 -23.90 -21.05 -0.46
N ARG A 156 -25.20 -20.92 -0.20
CA ARG A 156 -26.23 -20.95 -1.26
C ARG A 156 -25.94 -19.86 -2.31
N PRO A 157 -25.81 -20.20 -3.61
CA PRO A 157 -25.37 -19.25 -4.62
C PRO A 157 -26.48 -18.29 -5.04
N ILE A 158 -26.16 -16.99 -5.11
CA ILE A 158 -26.93 -15.98 -5.84
C ILE A 158 -26.95 -16.36 -7.33
N SER A 159 -28.14 -16.34 -7.96
CA SER A 159 -28.31 -16.79 -9.34
C SER A 159 -27.57 -15.90 -10.36
N LEU A 160 -27.68 -14.57 -10.23
CA LEU A 160 -26.98 -13.60 -11.09
C LEU A 160 -26.45 -12.42 -10.25
N THR A 161 -25.17 -12.10 -10.38
CA THR A 161 -24.58 -10.90 -9.76
C THR A 161 -23.98 -9.97 -10.81
N VAL A 162 -24.49 -8.74 -10.90
CA VAL A 162 -23.85 -7.64 -11.62
C VAL A 162 -22.89 -6.94 -10.65
N TYR A 163 -21.59 -7.04 -10.92
CA TYR A 163 -20.55 -6.60 -10.00
C TYR A 163 -19.55 -5.67 -10.69
N ARG A 164 -19.28 -4.51 -10.07
CA ARG A 164 -18.38 -3.47 -10.61
C ARG A 164 -18.66 -3.08 -12.06
N ALA A 165 -19.93 -3.17 -12.45
CA ALA A 165 -20.38 -2.82 -13.79
C ALA A 165 -20.60 -1.31 -13.92
N GLN A 166 -20.35 -0.75 -15.11
CA GLN A 166 -20.67 0.64 -15.43
C GLN A 166 -21.47 0.76 -16.74
N ARG A 167 -22.66 1.38 -16.73
CA ARG A 167 -23.53 1.47 -17.93
C ARG A 167 -23.85 0.08 -18.51
N GLY A 168 -24.25 -0.84 -17.62
CA GLY A 168 -24.66 -2.20 -17.97
C GLY A 168 -26.18 -2.30 -18.09
N ILE A 169 -26.67 -2.99 -19.12
CA ILE A 169 -28.10 -3.18 -19.39
C ILE A 169 -28.40 -4.68 -19.42
N ILE A 170 -29.44 -5.11 -18.70
CA ILE A 170 -30.00 -6.46 -18.75
C ILE A 170 -31.48 -6.39 -19.16
N ARG A 171 -31.86 -7.13 -20.20
CA ARG A 171 -33.23 -7.12 -20.76
C ARG A 171 -33.86 -8.49 -20.90
N ASN A 172 -35.18 -8.51 -20.77
CA ASN A 172 -36.08 -9.61 -21.09
C ASN A 172 -35.62 -10.98 -20.55
N PHE A 173 -35.13 -11.00 -19.31
CA PHE A 173 -34.38 -12.10 -18.71
C PHE A 173 -35.24 -12.88 -17.70
N ALA A 174 -35.11 -14.21 -17.69
CA ALA A 174 -35.80 -15.08 -16.75
C ALA A 174 -34.82 -15.79 -15.81
N ILE A 175 -35.18 -15.95 -14.55
CA ILE A 175 -34.48 -16.77 -13.56
C ILE A 175 -35.52 -17.64 -12.87
N GLU A 176 -35.51 -18.92 -13.19
CA GLU A 176 -36.47 -19.91 -12.69
C GLU A 176 -35.79 -20.78 -11.62
N ALA A 177 -36.50 -20.99 -10.50
CA ALA A 177 -36.06 -21.76 -9.34
C ALA A 177 -34.67 -21.36 -8.79
N GLN A 178 -34.50 -20.12 -8.33
CA GLN A 178 -33.25 -19.66 -7.70
C GLN A 178 -32.97 -20.35 -6.33
N PRO A 179 -31.74 -20.82 -6.04
CA PRO A 179 -31.39 -21.40 -4.73
C PRO A 179 -31.37 -20.40 -3.56
N PHE A 180 -30.99 -19.16 -3.86
CA PHE A 180 -30.88 -18.01 -2.96
C PHE A 180 -31.41 -16.77 -3.71
N TRP A 181 -30.85 -15.58 -3.48
CA TRP A 181 -31.23 -14.38 -4.23
C TRP A 181 -31.20 -14.60 -5.75
N CYS A 182 -32.26 -14.17 -6.42
CA CYS A 182 -32.41 -14.19 -7.87
C CYS A 182 -31.38 -13.26 -8.53
N ASN A 183 -31.28 -12.01 -8.06
CA ASN A 183 -30.32 -11.02 -8.57
C ASN A 183 -29.59 -10.27 -7.45
N CYS A 184 -28.38 -9.81 -7.75
CA CYS A 184 -27.68 -8.80 -6.95
C CYS A 184 -26.96 -7.79 -7.85
N ILE A 185 -27.08 -6.49 -7.54
CA ILE A 185 -26.24 -5.42 -8.09
C ILE A 185 -25.33 -4.93 -6.96
N ALA A 186 -24.02 -5.10 -7.12
CA ALA A 186 -23.02 -4.78 -6.11
C ALA A 186 -21.88 -3.93 -6.68
N GLU A 187 -21.47 -2.89 -5.95
CA GLU A 187 -20.35 -1.99 -6.31
C GLU A 187 -20.44 -1.41 -7.75
N SER A 188 -21.65 -1.22 -8.28
CA SER A 188 -21.88 -0.92 -9.70
C SER A 188 -22.55 0.45 -9.90
N ARG A 189 -22.44 1.01 -11.11
CA ARG A 189 -22.98 2.33 -11.43
C ARG A 189 -23.72 2.38 -12.77
N SER A 190 -24.86 3.07 -12.82
CA SER A 190 -25.66 3.23 -14.03
C SER A 190 -26.08 1.88 -14.60
N VAL A 191 -26.77 1.06 -13.79
CA VAL A 191 -27.21 -0.29 -14.19
C VAL A 191 -28.72 -0.27 -14.44
N VAL A 192 -29.14 -0.80 -15.59
CA VAL A 192 -30.55 -0.87 -16.00
C VAL A 192 -30.97 -2.33 -16.13
N TYR A 193 -32.04 -2.72 -15.43
CA TYR A 193 -32.79 -3.95 -15.70
C TYR A 193 -34.15 -3.57 -16.28
N ASP A 194 -34.52 -4.15 -17.41
CA ASP A 194 -35.80 -3.89 -18.08
C ASP A 194 -36.42 -5.20 -18.61
N GLY A 195 -37.49 -5.66 -17.95
CA GLY A 195 -38.08 -6.97 -18.21
C GLY A 195 -37.30 -8.09 -17.50
N MET A 196 -37.57 -8.31 -16.22
CA MET A 196 -36.97 -9.41 -15.45
C MET A 196 -38.04 -10.26 -14.77
N ARG A 197 -37.92 -11.57 -14.91
CA ARG A 197 -38.78 -12.57 -14.28
C ARG A 197 -37.99 -13.42 -13.28
N CYS A 198 -38.39 -13.42 -12.01
CA CYS A 198 -37.84 -14.29 -10.96
C CYS A 198 -38.94 -15.24 -10.46
N ASN A 199 -38.68 -16.53 -10.31
CA ASN A 199 -39.71 -17.48 -9.85
C ASN A 199 -39.15 -18.58 -8.92
N ALA A 200 -39.27 -18.37 -7.61
CA ALA A 200 -39.12 -19.40 -6.60
C ALA A 200 -40.51 -19.80 -6.06
N SER A 201 -41.10 -20.81 -6.71
CA SER A 201 -42.31 -21.49 -6.26
C SER A 201 -41.97 -22.92 -5.86
N ASN A 202 -42.31 -23.34 -4.65
CA ASN A 202 -42.16 -24.75 -4.23
C ASN A 202 -43.03 -25.67 -5.12
N VAL A 203 -42.46 -26.75 -5.63
CA VAL A 203 -43.17 -27.79 -6.41
C VAL A 203 -43.32 -29.12 -5.67
N ASN A 204 -42.72 -29.28 -4.48
CA ASN A 204 -42.84 -30.51 -3.68
C ASN A 204 -44.12 -30.46 -2.81
N PRO A 205 -45.10 -31.37 -3.02
CA PRO A 205 -46.35 -31.40 -2.25
C PRO A 205 -46.18 -31.65 -0.75
N ALA A 206 -45.08 -32.28 -0.31
CA ALA A 206 -44.82 -32.53 1.11
C ALA A 206 -44.64 -31.25 1.93
N PHE A 207 -44.32 -30.14 1.26
CA PHE A 207 -44.13 -28.82 1.85
C PHE A 207 -45.20 -27.80 1.43
N ALA A 208 -46.30 -28.26 0.82
CA ALA A 208 -47.47 -27.44 0.53
C ALA A 208 -47.97 -26.72 1.79
N GLY A 209 -48.32 -25.45 1.68
CA GLY A 209 -48.72 -24.63 2.82
C GLY A 209 -47.57 -24.20 3.75
N THR A 210 -46.31 -24.38 3.36
CA THR A 210 -45.13 -23.95 4.15
C THR A 210 -44.15 -23.14 3.30
N ASN A 211 -43.42 -22.20 3.92
CA ASN A 211 -42.38 -21.43 3.22
C ASN A 211 -41.02 -22.12 3.35
N ILE A 212 -40.71 -23.04 2.43
CA ILE A 212 -39.39 -23.69 2.36
C ILE A 212 -38.39 -22.96 1.45
N VAL A 213 -38.77 -21.82 0.87
CA VAL A 213 -37.95 -21.06 -0.11
C VAL A 213 -37.36 -19.74 0.46
N PRO A 214 -36.88 -19.66 1.72
CA PRO A 214 -36.41 -18.40 2.30
C PRO A 214 -35.14 -17.88 1.62
N ASN A 215 -34.93 -16.57 1.70
CA ASN A 215 -33.82 -15.85 1.06
C ASN A 215 -33.77 -16.00 -0.48
N THR A 216 -34.93 -16.19 -1.13
CA THR A 216 -35.04 -16.24 -2.60
C THR A 216 -35.36 -14.88 -3.22
N ASP A 217 -34.77 -13.82 -2.64
CA ASP A 217 -35.01 -12.41 -2.93
C ASP A 217 -35.01 -12.09 -4.44
N GLY A 218 -35.89 -11.20 -4.91
CA GLY A 218 -35.96 -10.85 -6.34
C GLY A 218 -34.73 -10.08 -6.82
N ILE A 219 -34.33 -9.03 -6.09
CA ILE A 219 -33.06 -8.32 -6.30
C ILE A 219 -32.56 -7.63 -5.05
N ASN A 220 -31.25 -7.77 -4.80
CA ASN A 220 -30.50 -7.03 -3.78
C ASN A 220 -29.63 -5.93 -4.42
N THR A 221 -29.77 -4.68 -3.99
CA THR A 221 -28.86 -3.58 -4.39
C THR A 221 -27.93 -3.21 -3.24
N TYR A 222 -26.62 -3.11 -3.51
CA TYR A 222 -25.61 -2.79 -2.50
C TYR A 222 -24.48 -1.92 -3.07
N ARG A 223 -24.06 -0.87 -2.35
CA ARG A 223 -22.95 0.01 -2.75
C ARG A 223 -23.02 0.47 -4.22
N SER A 224 -24.22 0.79 -4.70
CA SER A 224 -24.48 1.02 -6.13
C SER A 224 -25.25 2.31 -6.40
N GLU A 225 -24.86 3.01 -7.46
CA GLU A 225 -25.36 4.34 -7.81
C GLU A 225 -26.09 4.31 -9.16
N ASP A 226 -27.16 5.09 -9.31
CA ASP A 226 -27.91 5.25 -10.57
C ASP A 226 -28.49 3.89 -11.06
N VAL A 227 -29.29 3.22 -10.24
CA VAL A 227 -29.90 1.91 -10.57
C VAL A 227 -31.34 2.08 -11.05
N SER A 228 -31.66 1.50 -12.20
CA SER A 228 -33.01 1.54 -12.79
C SER A 228 -33.57 0.13 -12.97
N LEU A 229 -34.76 -0.12 -12.41
CA LEU A 229 -35.44 -1.42 -12.39
C LEU A 229 -36.83 -1.27 -13.00
N PHE A 230 -37.04 -1.77 -14.21
CA PHE A 230 -38.30 -1.63 -14.94
C PHE A 230 -38.89 -3.00 -15.29
N ASN A 231 -40.22 -3.11 -15.21
CA ASN A 231 -40.98 -4.27 -15.69
C ASN A 231 -40.53 -5.59 -15.03
N TRP A 232 -40.74 -5.71 -13.72
CA TRP A 232 -40.35 -6.90 -12.95
C TRP A 232 -41.57 -7.77 -12.59
N ASP A 233 -41.44 -9.08 -12.80
CA ASP A 233 -42.37 -10.10 -12.33
C ASP A 233 -41.62 -11.05 -11.37
N ILE A 234 -41.87 -10.94 -10.07
CA ILE A 234 -41.12 -11.63 -9.03
C ILE A 234 -42.08 -12.53 -8.24
N THR A 235 -41.82 -13.83 -8.20
CA THR A 235 -42.42 -14.79 -7.26
C THR A 235 -41.33 -15.31 -6.34
N CYS A 236 -41.45 -15.14 -5.03
CA CYS A 236 -40.36 -15.36 -4.09
C CYS A 236 -40.79 -15.79 -2.68
N GLY A 237 -39.80 -16.19 -1.89
CA GLY A 237 -39.91 -16.60 -0.49
C GLY A 237 -39.66 -15.53 0.56
N ASP A 238 -39.06 -14.41 0.16
CA ASP A 238 -38.41 -13.41 1.03
C ASP A 238 -38.53 -11.99 0.42
N ASP A 239 -37.53 -11.11 0.55
CA ASP A 239 -37.60 -9.73 0.06
C ASP A 239 -37.72 -9.64 -1.48
N CYS A 240 -38.81 -9.06 -1.99
CA CYS A 240 -39.06 -8.90 -3.43
C CYS A 240 -38.02 -7.98 -4.08
N LEU A 241 -37.89 -6.76 -3.53
CA LEU A 241 -36.75 -5.87 -3.78
C LEU A 241 -36.11 -5.57 -2.43
N ALA A 242 -34.79 -5.60 -2.33
CA ALA A 242 -34.05 -5.26 -1.12
C ALA A 242 -33.02 -4.17 -1.42
N ILE A 243 -33.28 -2.97 -0.90
CA ILE A 243 -32.36 -1.83 -0.99
C ILE A 243 -31.46 -1.84 0.24
N LYS A 244 -30.22 -2.32 0.06
CA LYS A 244 -29.21 -2.42 1.13
C LYS A 244 -28.33 -1.16 1.16
N GLY A 245 -27.45 -1.10 2.14
CA GLY A 245 -26.61 0.07 2.40
C GLY A 245 -25.77 0.55 1.21
N ASN A 246 -25.60 1.87 1.16
CA ASN A 246 -24.86 2.62 0.14
C ASN A 246 -25.44 2.48 -1.28
N SER A 247 -26.75 2.32 -1.39
CA SER A 247 -27.50 2.31 -2.66
C SER A 247 -28.22 3.65 -2.87
N THR A 248 -27.88 4.37 -3.93
CA THR A 248 -28.37 5.75 -4.17
C THR A 248 -28.86 5.98 -5.60
N ASN A 249 -29.83 6.88 -5.76
CA ASN A 249 -30.49 7.17 -7.04
C ASN A 249 -31.12 5.90 -7.65
N VAL A 250 -31.98 5.23 -6.89
CA VAL A 250 -32.65 3.99 -7.33
C VAL A 250 -34.07 4.31 -7.80
N ILE A 251 -34.40 3.89 -9.03
CA ILE A 251 -35.76 4.02 -9.58
C ILE A 251 -36.27 2.61 -9.89
N ALA A 252 -37.39 2.22 -9.31
CA ALA A 252 -38.10 0.99 -9.65
C ALA A 252 -39.51 1.33 -10.15
N ARG A 253 -39.89 0.81 -11.34
CA ARG A 253 -41.24 0.99 -11.91
C ARG A 253 -41.84 -0.29 -12.45
N ASN A 254 -43.17 -0.40 -12.33
CA ASN A 254 -43.96 -1.53 -12.81
C ASN A 254 -43.42 -2.86 -12.25
N ILE A 255 -43.58 -3.02 -10.93
CA ILE A 255 -43.06 -4.15 -10.17
C ILE A 255 -44.23 -4.99 -9.66
N LEU A 256 -44.29 -6.26 -10.04
CA LEU A 256 -45.25 -7.24 -9.54
C LEU A 256 -44.54 -8.23 -8.61
N CYS A 257 -44.80 -8.09 -7.31
CA CYS A 257 -44.31 -8.97 -6.25
C CYS A 257 -45.39 -9.99 -5.86
N ARG A 258 -45.07 -11.28 -5.95
CA ARG A 258 -45.91 -12.41 -5.56
C ARG A 258 -45.23 -13.20 -4.43
N GLY A 259 -45.90 -13.27 -3.29
CA GLY A 259 -45.35 -13.87 -2.08
C GLY A 259 -44.24 -13.05 -1.41
N GLY A 260 -43.54 -13.68 -0.47
CA GLY A 260 -42.36 -13.14 0.20
C GLY A 260 -42.59 -12.29 1.45
N ASN A 261 -41.63 -11.43 1.75
CA ASN A 261 -41.59 -10.54 2.91
C ASN A 261 -41.97 -9.08 2.57
N GLY A 262 -42.12 -8.74 1.29
CA GLY A 262 -42.42 -7.39 0.80
C GLY A 262 -41.22 -6.73 0.13
N ILE A 263 -41.25 -5.40 -0.02
CA ILE A 263 -40.09 -4.61 -0.45
C ILE A 263 -39.36 -4.07 0.78
N ALA A 264 -38.07 -4.39 0.91
CA ALA A 264 -37.24 -4.05 2.05
C ALA A 264 -36.29 -2.88 1.77
N PHE A 265 -36.25 -1.94 2.71
CA PHE A 265 -35.14 -1.02 2.91
C PHE A 265 -34.32 -1.55 4.08
N GLY A 266 -33.20 -2.23 3.77
CA GLY A 266 -32.30 -2.84 4.74
C GLY A 266 -32.26 -4.38 4.75
N SER A 267 -31.78 -5.01 5.82
CA SER A 267 -31.34 -4.40 7.08
C SER A 267 -30.17 -3.44 6.89
N LEU A 268 -30.28 -2.25 7.49
CA LEU A 268 -29.23 -1.22 7.49
C LEU A 268 -28.61 -1.11 8.90
N GLY A 269 -27.36 -0.68 8.99
CA GLY A 269 -26.66 -0.48 10.27
C GLY A 269 -26.12 -1.76 10.89
N GLN A 270 -25.84 -2.80 10.10
CA GLN A 270 -25.41 -4.11 10.61
C GLN A 270 -24.00 -4.11 11.23
N TYR A 271 -23.13 -3.19 10.79
CA TYR A 271 -21.72 -3.20 11.14
C TYR A 271 -21.32 -1.85 11.73
N ALA A 272 -20.97 -1.80 13.02
CA ALA A 272 -20.55 -0.56 13.71
C ALA A 272 -19.40 0.21 13.05
N ASN A 273 -18.55 -0.46 12.27
CA ASN A 273 -17.45 0.19 11.51
C ASN A 273 -17.88 0.75 10.15
N LEU A 274 -19.14 0.59 9.73
CA LEU A 274 -19.66 1.04 8.43
C LEU A 274 -20.87 1.95 8.61
N SER A 275 -20.99 2.92 7.69
CA SER A 275 -22.20 3.71 7.52
C SER A 275 -22.99 3.18 6.32
N ASP A 276 -24.29 2.96 6.51
CA ASP A 276 -25.21 2.56 5.44
C ASP A 276 -26.08 3.76 5.00
N ILE A 277 -25.86 4.24 3.79
CA ILE A 277 -26.61 5.35 3.19
C ILE A 277 -27.57 4.81 2.13
N VAL A 278 -28.87 5.08 2.26
CA VAL A 278 -29.84 4.85 1.19
C VAL A 278 -30.48 6.18 0.86
N GLN A 279 -30.34 6.67 -0.37
CA GLN A 279 -30.80 8.02 -0.70
C GLN A 279 -31.37 8.14 -2.12
N ASN A 280 -32.43 8.93 -2.26
CA ASN A 280 -33.11 9.21 -3.54
C ASN A 280 -33.65 7.91 -4.16
N VAL A 281 -34.66 7.32 -3.53
CA VAL A 281 -35.31 6.11 -4.04
C VAL A 281 -36.75 6.41 -4.45
N LEU A 282 -37.11 6.06 -5.68
CA LEU A 282 -38.48 6.12 -6.19
C LEU A 282 -38.96 4.71 -6.52
N LEU A 283 -40.01 4.27 -5.83
CA LEU A 283 -40.80 3.10 -6.20
C LEU A 283 -42.14 3.60 -6.76
N GLU A 284 -42.48 3.25 -7.99
CA GLU A 284 -43.70 3.70 -8.67
C GLU A 284 -44.40 2.52 -9.37
N ASP A 285 -45.73 2.47 -9.32
CA ASP A 285 -46.54 1.40 -9.95
C ASP A 285 -46.16 -0.01 -9.44
N VAL A 286 -46.37 -0.23 -8.14
CA VAL A 286 -46.00 -1.48 -7.45
C VAL A 286 -47.25 -2.28 -7.07
N GLN A 287 -47.25 -3.58 -7.36
CA GLN A 287 -48.31 -4.51 -6.97
C GLN A 287 -47.74 -5.61 -6.06
N LEU A 288 -48.21 -5.69 -4.82
CA LEU A 288 -47.83 -6.75 -3.88
C LEU A 288 -49.03 -7.67 -3.66
N ARG A 289 -48.94 -8.90 -4.16
CA ARG A 289 -50.01 -9.90 -4.08
C ARG A 289 -49.60 -11.13 -3.30
N ARG A 290 -50.46 -11.56 -2.38
CA ARG A 290 -50.40 -12.90 -1.80
C ARG A 290 -50.63 -13.95 -2.90
N ILE A 291 -49.86 -15.02 -2.84
CA ILE A 291 -50.07 -16.23 -3.64
C ILE A 291 -50.88 -17.26 -2.86
N ASP A 292 -51.40 -18.27 -3.56
CA ASP A 292 -52.25 -19.29 -2.96
C ASP A 292 -51.57 -19.88 -1.72
N ALA A 293 -52.27 -19.79 -0.58
CA ALA A 293 -51.76 -20.23 0.71
C ALA A 293 -51.49 -21.74 0.76
N THR A 294 -52.07 -22.53 -0.16
CA THR A 294 -51.78 -23.95 -0.32
C THR A 294 -50.45 -24.21 -1.04
N VAL A 295 -49.96 -23.27 -1.86
CA VAL A 295 -48.63 -23.36 -2.49
C VAL A 295 -47.56 -22.92 -1.48
N GLN A 296 -47.59 -21.66 -1.06
CA GLN A 296 -46.72 -21.11 -0.02
C GLN A 296 -47.38 -19.85 0.60
N PRO A 297 -47.67 -19.81 1.92
CA PRO A 297 -48.55 -18.80 2.53
C PRO A 297 -47.88 -17.47 2.87
N ASN A 298 -46.99 -16.99 2.00
CA ASN A 298 -46.18 -15.80 2.26
C ASN A 298 -46.76 -14.52 1.60
N MET A 299 -46.57 -13.39 2.30
CA MET A 299 -46.68 -11.98 1.88
C MET A 299 -46.74 -11.15 3.18
N GLN A 300 -45.59 -11.00 3.84
CA GLN A 300 -45.55 -10.41 5.19
C GLN A 300 -45.82 -8.90 5.18
N ASN A 301 -44.99 -8.11 4.50
CA ASN A 301 -45.10 -6.65 4.48
C ASN A 301 -45.37 -6.13 3.07
N GLY A 302 -45.84 -4.88 2.95
CA GLY A 302 -45.96 -4.19 1.66
C GLY A 302 -44.62 -3.55 1.30
N VAL A 303 -44.36 -2.38 1.87
CA VAL A 303 -43.01 -1.78 1.92
C VAL A 303 -42.58 -1.66 3.37
N TYR A 304 -41.37 -2.09 3.68
CA TYR A 304 -40.86 -2.02 5.04
C TYR A 304 -39.39 -1.60 5.15
N PHE A 305 -39.05 -1.10 6.33
CA PHE A 305 -37.78 -0.49 6.67
C PHE A 305 -37.24 -1.19 7.91
N LYS A 306 -36.05 -1.79 7.80
CA LYS A 306 -35.39 -2.51 8.89
C LYS A 306 -34.00 -1.93 9.13
N SER A 307 -33.72 -1.52 10.37
CA SER A 307 -32.35 -1.30 10.83
C SER A 307 -32.06 -2.13 12.07
N TRP A 308 -30.80 -2.52 12.23
CA TRP A 308 -30.31 -3.09 13.48
C TRP A 308 -30.29 -2.02 14.58
N ASP A 309 -30.28 -2.46 15.82
CA ASP A 309 -30.12 -1.61 17.00
C ASP A 309 -28.68 -1.03 17.14
N GLY A 310 -28.41 -0.33 18.22
CA GLY A 310 -27.14 0.32 18.52
C GLY A 310 -26.11 -0.54 19.26
N SER A 311 -26.47 -1.75 19.71
CA SER A 311 -25.52 -2.71 20.32
C SER A 311 -24.77 -3.47 19.23
N VAL A 312 -23.61 -4.05 19.54
CA VAL A 312 -22.86 -4.90 18.61
C VAL A 312 -22.96 -6.35 19.06
N ASN A 313 -23.73 -7.15 18.32
CA ASN A 313 -24.09 -8.52 18.66
C ASN A 313 -23.38 -9.53 17.71
N GLY A 314 -22.51 -10.38 18.26
CA GLY A 314 -21.73 -11.40 17.53
C GLY A 314 -20.39 -10.92 16.94
N VAL A 315 -19.60 -11.84 16.35
CA VAL A 315 -18.25 -11.54 15.80
C VAL A 315 -17.91 -12.39 14.55
N PRO A 316 -17.59 -11.78 13.39
CA PRO A 316 -18.03 -10.43 12.99
C PRO A 316 -19.57 -10.38 13.10
N PRO A 317 -20.20 -9.21 13.37
CA PRO A 317 -21.53 -9.16 14.00
C PRO A 317 -22.65 -9.85 13.19
N THR A 318 -22.83 -11.14 13.43
CA THR A 318 -23.86 -12.01 12.87
C THR A 318 -25.22 -11.79 13.54
N GLY A 319 -25.22 -11.28 14.77
CA GLY A 319 -26.39 -10.64 15.40
C GLY A 319 -26.47 -9.13 15.13
N GLY A 320 -25.60 -8.59 14.29
CA GLY A 320 -25.62 -7.22 13.77
C GLY A 320 -25.46 -6.08 14.79
N GLY A 321 -25.84 -4.89 14.35
CA GLY A 321 -25.99 -3.69 15.17
C GLY A 321 -24.76 -2.77 15.31
N GLY A 322 -25.03 -1.61 15.91
CA GLY A 322 -24.10 -0.51 16.14
C GLY A 322 -23.75 0.33 14.90
N GLY A 323 -24.16 -0.09 13.69
CA GLY A 323 -23.90 0.64 12.45
C GLY A 323 -24.74 1.90 12.31
N THR A 324 -24.11 2.99 11.91
CA THR A 324 -24.77 4.29 11.69
C THR A 324 -25.24 4.43 10.24
N GLY A 325 -25.96 5.51 9.92
CA GLY A 325 -26.27 5.84 8.54
C GLY A 325 -27.54 6.66 8.39
N LEU A 326 -28.04 6.73 7.15
CA LEU A 326 -29.31 7.41 6.86
C LEU A 326 -30.04 6.77 5.67
N ALA A 327 -31.35 6.67 5.79
CA ALA A 327 -32.25 6.30 4.70
C ALA A 327 -33.20 7.48 4.42
N LYS A 328 -32.96 8.21 3.32
CA LYS A 328 -33.58 9.52 3.08
C LYS A 328 -34.10 9.77 1.67
N ASN A 329 -35.18 10.54 1.57
CA ASN A 329 -35.80 10.93 0.30
C ASN A 329 -36.26 9.68 -0.48
N ILE A 330 -37.19 8.95 0.13
CA ILE A 330 -37.74 7.69 -0.36
C ILE A 330 -39.21 7.91 -0.65
N THR A 331 -39.60 7.79 -1.92
CA THR A 331 -40.99 7.96 -2.36
C THR A 331 -41.52 6.64 -2.89
N THR A 332 -42.70 6.25 -2.40
CA THR A 332 -43.41 5.04 -2.81
C THR A 332 -44.80 5.43 -3.27
N LYS A 333 -45.07 5.21 -4.56
CA LYS A 333 -46.20 5.82 -5.26
C LYS A 333 -46.97 4.78 -6.08
N ASN A 334 -48.29 4.93 -6.17
CA ASN A 334 -49.18 4.05 -6.93
C ASN A 334 -49.00 2.58 -6.51
N VAL A 335 -49.27 2.28 -5.23
CA VAL A 335 -49.07 0.94 -4.67
C VAL A 335 -50.42 0.24 -4.49
N LEU A 336 -50.52 -0.98 -5.03
CA LEU A 336 -51.69 -1.86 -4.89
C LEU A 336 -51.32 -3.08 -4.05
N LEU A 337 -52.08 -3.32 -2.98
CA LEU A 337 -51.90 -4.44 -2.06
C LEU A 337 -53.04 -5.44 -2.15
N ASP A 338 -52.71 -6.72 -2.19
CA ASP A 338 -53.68 -7.82 -2.23
C ASP A 338 -53.31 -8.88 -1.18
N GLY A 339 -54.00 -8.83 -0.02
CA GLY A 339 -53.83 -9.80 1.06
C GLY A 339 -52.51 -9.72 1.84
N VAL A 340 -51.88 -8.56 1.93
CA VAL A 340 -50.63 -8.35 2.70
C VAL A 340 -50.91 -8.41 4.22
N ASN A 341 -49.99 -8.90 5.06
CA ASN A 341 -50.21 -8.81 6.51
C ASN A 341 -50.07 -7.35 6.99
N LEU A 342 -48.89 -6.74 6.84
CA LEU A 342 -48.60 -5.39 7.33
C LEU A 342 -48.18 -4.44 6.18
N PRO A 343 -49.09 -3.60 5.65
CA PRO A 343 -48.84 -2.72 4.51
C PRO A 343 -47.56 -1.87 4.61
N ILE A 344 -47.36 -1.18 5.74
CA ILE A 344 -46.14 -0.40 6.02
C ILE A 344 -45.60 -0.75 7.41
N HIS A 345 -44.31 -1.03 7.47
CA HIS A 345 -43.60 -1.38 8.70
C HIS A 345 -42.22 -0.70 8.75
N LEU A 346 -41.89 0.01 9.82
CA LEU A 346 -40.54 0.51 10.09
C LEU A 346 -40.16 0.13 11.51
N TYR A 347 -39.03 -0.54 11.69
CA TYR A 347 -38.48 -0.89 12.99
C TYR A 347 -36.96 -0.78 13.00
N GLN A 348 -36.44 -0.41 14.17
CA GLN A 348 -35.01 -0.11 14.38
C GLN A 348 -34.36 -0.98 15.47
N THR A 349 -34.92 -2.17 15.65
CA THR A 349 -34.56 -3.16 16.67
C THR A 349 -34.37 -4.55 16.05
N ASN A 350 -33.98 -4.62 14.77
CA ASN A 350 -33.76 -5.89 14.09
C ASN A 350 -32.70 -6.71 14.82
N GLY A 351 -33.04 -7.89 15.32
CA GLY A 351 -32.15 -8.76 16.08
C GLY A 351 -31.93 -8.40 17.56
N GLY A 352 -32.47 -7.26 18.02
CA GLY A 352 -32.16 -6.68 19.32
C GLY A 352 -32.85 -7.31 20.52
N HIS A 353 -32.24 -7.12 21.68
CA HIS A 353 -32.69 -7.57 22.99
C HIS A 353 -33.11 -6.41 23.90
N SER A 354 -33.78 -6.70 25.02
CA SER A 354 -34.40 -5.71 25.93
C SER A 354 -33.43 -4.76 26.67
N LEU A 355 -32.13 -4.90 26.46
CA LEU A 355 -31.07 -4.05 27.04
C LEU A 355 -30.19 -3.40 25.97
N ASP A 356 -30.50 -3.61 24.69
CA ASP A 356 -29.67 -3.10 23.60
C ASP A 356 -29.86 -1.60 23.39
N LEU A 357 -28.80 -0.95 22.92
CA LEU A 357 -28.80 0.49 22.69
C LEU A 357 -29.75 0.83 21.53
N PRO A 358 -30.45 1.98 21.56
CA PRO A 358 -31.26 2.42 20.43
C PRO A 358 -30.41 2.64 19.18
N SER A 359 -30.97 2.32 18.00
CA SER A 359 -30.28 2.50 16.71
C SER A 359 -29.96 3.96 16.43
N ASN A 360 -28.75 4.24 15.92
CA ASN A 360 -28.34 5.58 15.49
C ASN A 360 -28.56 5.85 13.99
N LEU A 361 -29.20 4.92 13.26
CA LEU A 361 -29.50 5.09 11.84
C LEU A 361 -30.76 5.94 11.64
N THR A 362 -30.69 7.03 10.87
CA THR A 362 -31.83 7.95 10.70
C THR A 362 -32.69 7.59 9.50
N PHE A 363 -34.00 7.44 9.65
CA PHE A 363 -34.94 7.42 8.51
C PHE A 363 -35.62 8.79 8.35
N GLY A 364 -35.86 9.26 7.13
CA GLY A 364 -36.62 10.50 6.94
C GLY A 364 -36.88 10.94 5.51
N GLY A 365 -37.79 11.89 5.31
CA GLY A 365 -38.27 12.24 3.96
C GLY A 365 -38.91 11.03 3.28
N LEU A 366 -39.75 10.29 4.02
CA LEU A 366 -40.47 9.11 3.54
C LEU A 366 -41.84 9.54 3.02
N ARG A 367 -42.20 9.16 1.79
CA ARG A 367 -43.47 9.53 1.15
C ARG A 367 -44.23 8.29 0.67
N PHE A 368 -45.47 8.19 1.09
CA PHE A 368 -46.41 7.13 0.73
C PHE A 368 -47.60 7.75 0.00
N GLU A 369 -47.62 7.63 -1.32
CA GLU A 369 -48.52 8.38 -2.21
C GLU A 369 -49.41 7.42 -3.03
N ASN A 370 -50.73 7.62 -3.02
CA ASN A 370 -51.68 6.81 -3.79
C ASN A 370 -51.54 5.29 -3.54
N TRP A 371 -51.83 4.89 -2.30
CA TRP A 371 -51.82 3.48 -1.86
C TRP A 371 -53.24 2.96 -1.78
N THR A 372 -53.48 1.74 -2.24
CA THR A 372 -54.80 1.09 -2.28
C THR A 372 -54.70 -0.41 -2.01
N GLY A 373 -55.81 -1.05 -1.63
CA GLY A 373 -55.88 -2.51 -1.56
C GLY A 373 -56.42 -3.06 -0.24
N THR A 374 -55.95 -4.26 0.13
CA THR A 374 -56.42 -5.01 1.31
C THR A 374 -55.27 -5.53 2.17
N ALA A 375 -55.50 -5.54 3.49
CA ALA A 375 -54.62 -6.14 4.49
C ALA A 375 -55.33 -7.30 5.23
N LEU A 376 -54.58 -8.30 5.69
CA LEU A 376 -55.10 -9.45 6.46
C LEU A 376 -55.21 -9.20 7.97
N VAL A 377 -54.55 -8.17 8.50
CA VAL A 377 -54.75 -7.69 9.87
C VAL A 377 -55.12 -6.22 9.86
N ASN A 378 -55.74 -5.74 10.94
CA ASN A 378 -56.12 -4.34 11.04
C ASN A 378 -54.96 -3.39 11.39
N LYS A 379 -53.76 -3.90 11.67
CA LYS A 379 -52.54 -3.10 11.77
C LYS A 379 -52.11 -2.72 10.35
N ILE A 380 -52.35 -1.48 9.94
CA ILE A 380 -52.13 -1.00 8.57
C ILE A 380 -50.78 -0.30 8.43
N VAL A 381 -50.43 0.56 9.38
CA VAL A 381 -49.12 1.24 9.43
C VAL A 381 -48.52 1.00 10.80
N ASP A 382 -47.24 0.64 10.82
CA ASP A 382 -46.44 0.51 12.02
C ASP A 382 -45.07 1.15 11.83
N ILE A 383 -44.84 2.31 12.44
CA ILE A 383 -43.61 3.07 12.31
C ILE A 383 -43.03 3.29 13.71
N GLU A 384 -42.08 2.45 14.07
CA GLU A 384 -41.38 2.46 15.36
C GLU A 384 -39.94 2.96 15.15
N CYS A 385 -39.80 4.29 15.10
CA CYS A 385 -38.51 4.95 14.93
C CYS A 385 -37.70 4.92 16.23
N SER A 386 -36.37 4.92 16.10
CA SER A 386 -35.45 4.87 17.23
C SER A 386 -35.57 6.10 18.12
N VAL A 387 -35.64 5.89 19.44
CA VAL A 387 -35.64 6.97 20.45
C VAL A 387 -34.37 7.84 20.44
N ALA A 388 -33.27 7.38 19.82
CA ALA A 388 -32.03 8.14 19.75
C ALA A 388 -32.01 9.23 18.66
N VAL A 389 -32.78 9.04 17.58
CA VAL A 389 -32.68 9.87 16.36
C VAL A 389 -34.01 10.24 15.71
N GLY A 390 -35.09 9.51 16.02
CA GLY A 390 -36.42 9.70 15.45
C GLY A 390 -36.50 9.49 13.93
N CYS A 391 -37.68 9.79 13.36
CA CYS A 391 -37.89 9.93 11.93
C CYS A 391 -38.49 11.29 11.58
N ALA A 392 -37.84 12.04 10.69
CA ALA A 392 -38.33 13.36 10.25
C ALA A 392 -38.96 13.32 8.86
N ASP A 393 -39.99 14.15 8.62
CA ASP A 393 -40.62 14.33 7.29
C ASP A 393 -41.22 13.03 6.70
N VAL A 394 -42.02 12.31 7.48
CA VAL A 394 -42.82 11.17 7.02
C VAL A 394 -44.20 11.68 6.55
N ARG A 395 -44.62 11.33 5.33
CA ARG A 395 -45.86 11.84 4.73
C ARG A 395 -46.69 10.75 4.05
N PHE A 396 -48.00 10.85 4.22
CA PHE A 396 -49.00 10.02 3.57
C PHE A 396 -49.91 10.89 2.70
N SER A 397 -50.25 10.44 1.50
CA SER A 397 -51.17 11.10 0.57
C SER A 397 -51.99 10.06 -0.16
N ASN A 398 -53.33 10.19 -0.17
CA ASN A 398 -54.26 9.25 -0.81
C ASN A 398 -53.98 7.79 -0.39
N PHE A 399 -53.97 7.52 0.92
CA PHE A 399 -53.65 6.22 1.50
C PHE A 399 -54.94 5.47 1.89
N ASN A 400 -55.44 4.62 0.99
CA ASN A 400 -56.75 3.97 1.05
C ASN A 400 -56.60 2.43 1.11
N VAL A 401 -55.86 1.92 2.11
CA VAL A 401 -55.71 0.47 2.34
C VAL A 401 -56.76 -0.02 3.34
N ASN A 402 -57.53 -1.04 2.95
CA ASN A 402 -58.63 -1.57 3.75
C ASN A 402 -58.17 -2.64 4.75
N ALA A 403 -58.60 -2.51 6.00
CA ALA A 403 -58.51 -3.53 7.03
C ALA A 403 -59.51 -4.68 6.78
N PRO A 404 -59.35 -5.85 7.44
CA PRO A 404 -60.34 -6.93 7.40
C PRO A 404 -61.75 -6.47 7.80
N VAL A 405 -62.76 -7.05 7.16
CA VAL A 405 -64.17 -6.72 7.39
C VAL A 405 -64.53 -6.85 8.88
N GLY A 406 -65.10 -5.80 9.45
CA GLY A 406 -65.46 -5.74 10.88
C GLY A 406 -64.35 -5.28 11.82
N GLN A 407 -63.16 -4.95 11.33
CA GLN A 407 -62.06 -4.40 12.14
C GLN A 407 -61.72 -2.96 11.72
N ALA A 408 -61.57 -2.06 12.69
CA ALA A 408 -61.11 -0.69 12.43
C ALA A 408 -59.59 -0.66 12.14
N PRO A 409 -59.13 0.09 11.12
CA PRO A 409 -57.71 0.19 10.79
C PRO A 409 -56.92 0.89 11.89
N ARG A 410 -55.72 0.39 12.16
CA ARG A 410 -54.82 0.84 13.23
C ARG A 410 -53.51 1.34 12.64
N PHE A 411 -53.12 2.52 13.08
CA PHE A 411 -51.90 3.22 12.68
C PHE A 411 -51.06 3.46 13.93
N ILE A 412 -49.79 3.08 13.90
CA ILE A 412 -48.84 3.22 15.00
C ILE A 412 -47.67 4.06 14.49
N CYS A 413 -47.35 5.13 15.21
CA CYS A 413 -46.23 6.02 14.93
C CYS A 413 -45.55 6.36 16.26
N GLN A 414 -44.28 6.00 16.40
CA GLN A 414 -43.45 6.30 17.57
C GLN A 414 -42.20 7.04 17.11
N ASN A 415 -41.83 8.10 17.83
CA ASN A 415 -40.65 8.94 17.56
C ASN A 415 -40.60 9.52 16.13
N VAL A 416 -41.77 9.88 15.57
CA VAL A 416 -41.89 10.59 14.28
C VAL A 416 -42.05 12.08 14.54
N GLU A 417 -41.22 12.93 13.93
CA GLU A 417 -41.21 14.38 14.14
C GLU A 417 -42.18 15.13 13.21
N ASP A 418 -43.18 15.79 13.80
CA ASP A 418 -43.90 16.90 13.17
C ASP A 418 -43.09 18.20 13.33
N ARG A 419 -42.65 18.79 12.22
CA ARG A 419 -41.85 20.03 12.24
C ARG A 419 -42.70 21.27 12.55
N LEU A 420 -42.21 22.11 13.45
CA LEU A 420 -41.86 23.53 13.19
C LEU A 420 -40.77 23.98 14.19
N PRO A 421 -39.95 25.01 13.87
CA PRO A 421 -38.67 25.25 14.55
C PRO A 421 -38.78 26.16 15.77
N ALA A 422 -38.14 25.75 16.88
CA ALA A 422 -37.74 26.63 17.97
C ALA A 422 -36.58 26.01 18.76
N LEU A 423 -35.33 26.34 18.39
CA LEU A 423 -34.17 26.09 19.27
C LEU A 423 -33.90 27.32 20.16
N ASP A 424 -34.98 27.92 20.69
CA ASP A 424 -35.00 29.13 21.51
C ASP A 424 -35.79 28.90 22.82
N ALA A 425 -35.49 27.81 23.54
CA ALA A 425 -35.83 27.63 24.96
C ALA A 425 -35.16 26.38 25.57
N HIS A 426 -33.98 26.54 26.18
CA HIS A 426 -33.58 25.71 27.32
C HIS A 426 -33.06 26.63 28.44
N PRO A 427 -33.40 26.42 29.73
CA PRO A 427 -33.29 27.48 30.73
C PRO A 427 -31.87 27.76 31.28
N ASP A 428 -30.83 27.10 30.76
CA ASP A 428 -29.52 26.99 31.43
C ASP A 428 -28.42 27.92 30.86
N MET A 429 -28.79 28.94 30.08
CA MET A 429 -27.86 29.97 29.61
C MET A 429 -27.72 31.12 30.61
N ASP A 430 -27.10 30.82 31.75
CA ASP A 430 -26.73 31.84 32.73
C ASP A 430 -25.44 32.59 32.33
N LYS A 431 -25.37 33.86 32.72
CA LYS A 431 -24.52 34.90 32.10
C LYS A 431 -23.02 34.57 32.06
N TYR A 432 -22.43 34.64 30.86
CA TYR A 432 -21.00 34.49 30.62
C TYR A 432 -20.16 35.59 31.30
N ASN A 433 -19.33 35.21 32.27
CA ASN A 433 -18.36 36.10 32.93
C ASN A 433 -17.01 36.05 32.17
N PRO A 434 -16.50 37.15 31.59
CA PRO A 434 -15.40 37.12 30.62
C PRO A 434 -13.99 37.00 31.25
N GLN A 435 -13.82 36.16 32.28
CA GLN A 435 -12.52 35.85 32.89
C GLN A 435 -12.41 34.39 33.39
N LYS A 436 -12.15 33.44 32.47
CA LYS A 436 -11.36 32.19 32.68
C LYS A 436 -11.29 31.33 31.41
N SER A 437 -10.43 31.71 30.47
CA SER A 437 -10.08 30.87 29.32
C SER A 437 -9.07 29.77 29.71
N THR A 438 -9.56 28.71 30.35
CA THR A 438 -8.82 27.44 30.43
C THR A 438 -9.73 26.30 29.98
N LEU A 439 -9.59 25.91 28.71
CA LEU A 439 -10.19 24.72 28.12
C LEU A 439 -9.79 23.48 28.94
N GLN A 440 -10.66 23.03 29.84
CA GLN A 440 -10.49 21.74 30.48
C GLN A 440 -10.82 20.64 29.48
N ARG A 441 -9.78 19.99 28.96
CA ARG A 441 -9.88 18.80 28.09
C ARG A 441 -10.81 17.76 28.72
N ASN A 442 -11.80 17.33 27.94
CA ASN A 442 -12.92 16.54 28.43
C ASN A 442 -12.45 15.14 28.93
N LYS A 443 -13.24 14.48 29.79
CA LYS A 443 -12.88 13.18 30.38
C LYS A 443 -12.65 12.10 29.29
N THR A 444 -13.37 12.19 28.17
CA THR A 444 -13.25 11.34 26.98
C THR A 444 -11.92 11.50 26.24
N GLU A 445 -11.42 12.74 26.04
CA GLU A 445 -10.08 12.97 25.45
C GLU A 445 -8.97 12.30 26.29
N ARG A 446 -9.09 12.33 27.63
CA ARG A 446 -8.14 11.65 28.54
C ARG A 446 -8.20 10.11 28.47
N GLY A 447 -9.22 9.54 27.82
CA GLY A 447 -9.31 8.12 27.49
C GLY A 447 -8.58 7.76 26.19
N ARG A 448 -8.71 8.61 25.15
CA ARG A 448 -8.09 8.40 23.82
C ARG A 448 -6.57 8.61 23.77
N LEU A 449 -5.99 9.36 24.71
CA LEU A 449 -4.53 9.53 24.79
C LEU A 449 -3.84 8.21 25.17
N GLN A 450 -3.25 7.54 24.18
CA GLN A 450 -2.48 6.32 24.37
C GLN A 450 -1.22 6.58 25.24
N GLY A 451 -0.77 5.49 25.88
CA GLY A 451 0.36 5.35 26.80
C GLY A 451 1.21 6.58 27.12
N LEU A 452 2.10 7.00 26.21
CA LEU A 452 3.14 8.00 26.42
C LEU A 452 2.59 9.39 26.78
N GLN A 453 1.37 9.70 26.35
CA GLN A 453 0.78 11.03 26.46
C GLN A 453 -0.19 11.19 27.63
N ARG A 454 -0.58 10.07 28.25
CA ARG A 454 -1.43 10.04 29.46
C ARG A 454 -0.65 10.36 30.74
N SER A 455 0.69 10.51 30.66
CA SER A 455 1.52 10.94 31.79
C SER A 455 1.13 12.36 32.21
N THR A 456 0.57 12.46 33.42
CA THR A 456 0.16 13.71 34.07
C THR A 456 1.28 14.29 34.93
N SER A 457 2.52 13.80 34.81
CA SER A 457 3.65 14.34 35.57
C SER A 457 3.96 15.77 35.13
N SER A 458 3.64 16.73 36.01
CA SER A 458 4.04 18.14 35.91
C SER A 458 5.55 18.35 36.14
N ALA A 459 6.30 17.28 36.38
CA ALA A 459 7.72 17.27 36.62
C ALA A 459 8.43 16.31 35.65
N THR A 460 8.92 16.85 34.53
CA THR A 460 10.01 16.19 33.79
C THR A 460 11.24 16.18 34.70
N LYS A 461 11.53 15.05 35.35
CA LYS A 461 12.85 14.83 35.93
C LYS A 461 13.86 14.98 34.80
N LYS A 462 14.70 16.02 34.82
CA LYS A 462 15.83 16.10 33.90
C LYS A 462 16.67 14.83 34.12
N PRO A 463 17.05 14.10 33.05
CA PRO A 463 17.94 12.96 33.21
C PRO A 463 19.20 13.41 33.95
N ALA A 464 19.62 12.62 34.93
CA ALA A 464 20.74 12.99 35.78
C ALA A 464 22.00 13.07 34.93
N GLY A 465 22.62 14.25 34.88
CA GLY A 465 23.87 14.42 34.15
C GLY A 465 24.95 13.46 34.69
N PRO A 466 25.80 12.88 33.83
CA PRO A 466 26.79 11.89 34.23
C PRO A 466 27.74 12.48 35.28
N LYS A 467 27.75 11.86 36.45
CA LYS A 467 28.41 12.34 37.67
C LYS A 467 29.92 12.14 37.55
N ASN A 468 30.34 11.00 36.99
CA ASN A 468 31.75 10.62 36.88
C ASN A 468 32.22 10.55 35.41
N PHE A 469 33.54 10.68 35.19
CA PHE A 469 34.14 10.53 33.85
C PHE A 469 33.86 9.16 33.22
N GLY A 470 33.88 8.09 34.02
CA GLY A 470 33.52 6.74 33.56
C GLY A 470 32.10 6.68 32.99
N GLU A 471 31.12 7.28 33.65
CA GLU A 471 29.72 7.34 33.17
C GLU A 471 29.62 8.15 31.86
N ARG A 472 30.38 9.24 31.70
CA ARG A 472 30.46 9.99 30.43
C ARG A 472 30.97 9.13 29.28
N VAL A 473 32.02 8.33 29.53
CA VAL A 473 32.56 7.39 28.54
C VAL A 473 31.54 6.30 28.22
N SER A 474 30.90 5.70 29.23
CA SER A 474 29.87 4.67 29.05
C SER A 474 28.68 5.17 28.21
N LEU A 475 28.16 6.37 28.48
CA LEU A 475 27.08 6.97 27.67
C LEU A 475 27.52 7.27 26.23
N TRP A 476 28.72 7.80 26.04
CA TRP A 476 29.28 8.05 24.71
C TRP A 476 29.48 6.76 23.90
N MET A 477 29.84 5.66 24.57
CA MET A 477 30.02 4.35 23.95
C MET A 477 28.74 3.76 23.34
N ILE A 478 27.55 4.17 23.78
CA ILE A 478 26.25 3.64 23.30
C ILE A 478 26.04 3.93 21.81
N ASN A 479 26.15 5.20 21.38
CA ASN A 479 25.81 5.62 20.01
C ASN A 479 26.99 6.16 19.18
N GLU A 480 28.06 6.62 19.82
CA GLU A 480 29.19 7.29 19.13
C GLU A 480 30.49 6.49 19.23
N GLY A 481 30.73 5.84 20.36
CA GLY A 481 32.05 5.30 20.69
C GLY A 481 32.53 4.22 19.73
N GLN A 482 31.68 3.29 19.28
CA GLN A 482 32.09 2.26 18.32
C GLN A 482 32.62 2.86 17.00
N ARG A 483 31.94 3.88 16.45
CA ARG A 483 32.35 4.56 15.20
C ARG A 483 33.69 5.28 15.40
N HIS A 484 33.83 6.00 16.51
CA HIS A 484 35.03 6.79 16.79
C HIS A 484 36.23 5.92 17.18
N LEU A 485 36.03 4.84 17.93
CA LEU A 485 37.05 3.86 18.26
C LEU A 485 37.54 3.14 16.99
N PHE A 486 36.63 2.68 16.13
CA PHE A 486 36.99 2.09 14.84
C PHE A 486 37.77 3.07 13.96
N PHE A 487 37.37 4.35 13.90
CA PHE A 487 38.09 5.37 13.14
C PHE A 487 39.45 5.73 13.76
N ALA A 488 39.57 5.72 15.09
CA ALA A 488 40.84 5.90 15.79
C ALA A 488 41.80 4.73 15.53
N VAL A 489 41.31 3.49 15.55
CA VAL A 489 42.08 2.29 15.14
C VAL A 489 42.50 2.38 13.69
N PHE A 490 41.61 2.80 12.78
CA PHE A 490 41.94 3.05 11.37
C PHE A 490 43.11 4.05 11.24
N LEU A 491 43.02 5.23 11.86
CA LEU A 491 44.09 6.23 11.84
C LEU A 491 45.38 5.73 12.48
N PHE A 492 45.29 5.00 13.60
CA PHE A 492 46.44 4.42 14.30
C PHE A 492 47.17 3.39 13.44
N LEU A 493 46.45 2.52 12.72
CA LEU A 493 47.04 1.57 11.77
C LEU A 493 47.71 2.29 10.60
N HIS A 494 47.13 3.38 10.09
CA HIS A 494 47.77 4.19 9.02
C HIS A 494 49.04 4.88 9.52
N LEU A 495 49.05 5.39 10.76
CA LEU A 495 50.23 5.94 11.40
C LEU A 495 51.32 4.88 11.59
N ILE A 496 50.98 3.68 12.08
CA ILE A 496 51.92 2.56 12.20
C ILE A 496 52.51 2.19 10.85
N VAL A 497 51.69 2.01 9.80
CA VAL A 497 52.17 1.68 8.45
C VAL A 497 53.06 2.79 7.89
N SER A 498 52.73 4.06 8.15
CA SER A 498 53.54 5.21 7.73
C SER A 498 54.89 5.23 8.45
N VAL A 499 54.93 5.08 9.77
CA VAL A 499 56.15 5.08 10.58
C VAL A 499 57.02 3.86 10.28
N LEU A 500 56.45 2.65 10.25
CA LEU A 500 57.19 1.43 9.89
C LEU A 500 57.65 1.47 8.43
N GLY A 501 56.87 2.05 7.52
CA GLY A 501 57.29 2.30 6.14
C GLY A 501 58.47 3.28 6.07
N PHE A 502 58.39 4.38 6.80
CA PHE A 502 59.46 5.38 6.87
C PHE A 502 60.75 4.80 7.46
N LEU A 503 60.66 4.02 8.55
CA LEU A 503 61.80 3.33 9.14
C LEU A 503 62.35 2.25 8.20
N HIS A 504 61.49 1.44 7.56
CA HIS A 504 61.93 0.41 6.62
C HIS A 504 62.69 1.01 5.44
N TYR A 505 62.11 1.98 4.73
CA TYR A 505 62.80 2.64 3.61
C TYR A 505 63.94 3.57 4.06
N GLY A 506 63.89 4.06 5.29
CA GLY A 506 64.90 4.92 5.91
C GLY A 506 66.09 4.18 6.51
N LEU A 507 65.99 2.88 6.79
CA LEU A 507 67.06 2.06 7.35
C LEU A 507 67.59 0.99 6.37
N LYS A 508 66.80 0.50 5.42
CA LYS A 508 67.17 -0.60 4.50
C LYS A 508 68.45 -0.37 3.68
N ASP A 509 69.44 -1.24 3.90
CA ASP A 509 70.79 -1.19 3.31
C ASP A 509 70.87 -1.35 1.78
N ASN A 510 69.79 -1.79 1.13
CA ASN A 510 69.74 -1.99 -0.32
C ASN A 510 69.15 -0.77 -1.07
N LEU A 511 69.13 0.41 -0.42
CA LEU A 511 68.62 1.68 -0.96
C LEU A 511 69.53 2.88 -0.56
N ASN A 512 70.81 2.64 -0.32
CA ASN A 512 71.80 3.67 0.01
C ASN A 512 71.91 4.74 -1.08
N ASN A 513 72.04 4.35 -2.35
CA ASN A 513 72.19 5.33 -3.44
C ASN A 513 70.93 6.19 -3.60
N ALA A 514 69.74 5.59 -3.50
CA ALA A 514 68.48 6.32 -3.54
C ALA A 514 68.33 7.30 -2.36
N ARG A 515 68.73 6.90 -1.14
CA ARG A 515 68.77 7.80 0.03
C ARG A 515 69.78 8.93 -0.14
N ALA A 516 70.94 8.68 -0.74
CA ALA A 516 71.95 9.71 -0.98
C ALA A 516 71.48 10.78 -1.98
N THR A 517 70.95 10.37 -3.14
CA THR A 517 70.50 11.29 -4.20
C THR A 517 69.26 12.10 -3.80
N PHE A 518 68.28 11.45 -3.17
CA PHE A 518 66.98 12.06 -2.91
C PHE A 518 66.78 12.53 -1.46
N GLY A 519 67.52 11.97 -0.49
CA GLY A 519 67.38 12.28 0.93
C GLY A 519 66.03 11.85 1.53
N ILE A 520 65.60 12.55 2.58
CA ILE A 520 64.38 12.22 3.36
C ILE A 520 63.09 12.25 2.52
N THR A 521 63.03 13.01 1.42
CA THR A 521 61.85 13.03 0.54
C THR A 521 61.67 11.73 -0.26
N PHE A 522 62.70 10.90 -0.40
CA PHE A 522 62.53 9.53 -0.91
C PHE A 522 61.85 8.63 0.12
N THR A 523 62.26 8.66 1.39
CA THR A 523 61.66 7.80 2.42
C THR A 523 60.20 8.19 2.68
N ILE A 524 59.88 9.50 2.67
CA ILE A 524 58.51 10.02 2.72
C ILE A 524 57.69 9.53 1.52
N ALA A 525 58.20 9.67 0.29
CA ALA A 525 57.48 9.24 -0.91
C ALA A 525 57.16 7.74 -0.91
N ARG A 526 58.11 6.90 -0.45
CA ARG A 526 57.95 5.44 -0.35
C ARG A 526 57.04 5.01 0.81
N ALA A 527 57.07 5.72 1.95
CA ALA A 527 56.15 5.49 3.06
C ALA A 527 54.71 5.85 2.67
N ALA A 528 54.50 7.00 2.01
CA ALA A 528 53.20 7.40 1.49
C ALA A 528 52.66 6.38 0.45
N ALA A 529 53.51 5.88 -0.45
CA ALA A 529 53.14 4.81 -1.38
C ALA A 529 52.72 3.51 -0.68
N LEU A 530 53.35 3.16 0.45
CA LEU A 530 52.97 1.97 1.23
C LEU A 530 51.59 2.14 1.88
N VAL A 531 51.29 3.31 2.44
CA VAL A 531 49.96 3.64 3.00
C VAL A 531 48.90 3.56 1.90
N LEU A 532 49.16 4.17 0.73
CA LEU A 532 48.28 4.11 -0.44
C LEU A 532 47.99 2.67 -0.92
N HIS A 533 48.98 1.78 -0.84
CA HIS A 533 48.78 0.36 -1.13
C HIS A 533 47.87 -0.34 -0.12
N VAL A 534 47.93 0.02 1.17
CA VAL A 534 47.02 -0.51 2.20
C VAL A 534 45.59 0.00 1.97
N ASP A 535 45.41 1.29 1.66
CA ASP A 535 44.09 1.86 1.32
C ASP A 535 43.41 1.14 0.14
N VAL A 536 44.17 0.68 -0.85
CA VAL A 536 43.66 -0.07 -2.02
C VAL A 536 43.00 -1.40 -1.63
N ILE A 537 43.44 -2.07 -0.56
CA ILE A 537 42.75 -3.26 -0.03
C ILE A 537 41.34 -2.88 0.41
N PHE A 538 41.22 -1.76 1.15
CA PHE A 538 40.01 -1.38 1.86
C PHE A 538 39.05 -0.50 1.06
N ILE A 539 39.44 0.10 -0.07
CA ILE A 539 38.54 1.02 -0.80
C ILE A 539 37.35 0.30 -1.47
N LEU A 540 37.53 -0.95 -1.90
CA LEU A 540 36.52 -1.75 -2.60
C LEU A 540 35.59 -2.57 -1.67
N LEU A 541 36.10 -3.05 -0.53
CA LEU A 541 35.31 -3.91 0.37
C LEU A 541 34.01 -3.26 0.90
N PRO A 542 33.96 -1.97 1.30
CA PRO A 542 32.75 -1.35 1.84
C PRO A 542 31.67 -1.10 0.78
N VAL A 543 31.99 -1.16 -0.52
CA VAL A 543 30.99 -1.07 -1.61
C VAL A 543 30.47 -2.44 -2.06
N CYS A 544 31.04 -3.53 -1.55
CA CYS A 544 30.56 -4.91 -1.73
C CYS A 544 29.44 -5.21 -0.73
N ARG A 545 28.18 -4.97 -1.13
CA ARG A 545 26.99 -5.05 -0.27
C ARG A 545 26.67 -6.47 0.17
N ASN A 546 26.83 -7.50 -0.67
CA ASN A 546 26.60 -8.88 -0.20
C ASN A 546 27.67 -9.28 0.82
N PHE A 547 28.94 -8.94 0.56
CA PHE A 547 30.03 -9.16 1.52
C PHE A 547 29.76 -8.47 2.86
N VAL A 548 29.42 -7.17 2.87
CA VAL A 548 29.10 -6.43 4.10
C VAL A 548 27.88 -7.05 4.82
N SER A 549 26.84 -7.45 4.09
CA SER A 549 25.64 -8.10 4.64
C SER A 549 25.95 -9.45 5.31
N VAL A 550 26.84 -10.26 4.70
CA VAL A 550 27.31 -11.52 5.30
C VAL A 550 28.17 -11.25 6.53
N MET A 551 29.13 -10.33 6.44
CA MET A 551 30.04 -10.00 7.55
C MET A 551 29.31 -9.44 8.78
N ARG A 552 28.27 -8.62 8.58
CA ARG A 552 27.43 -8.09 9.66
C ARG A 552 26.72 -9.18 10.47
N ARG A 553 26.38 -10.32 9.86
CA ARG A 553 25.75 -11.47 10.53
C ARG A 553 26.72 -12.35 11.32
N THR A 554 28.03 -12.09 11.22
CA THR A 554 29.05 -12.76 12.04
C THR A 554 29.25 -12.01 13.36
N PRO A 555 29.90 -12.60 14.38
CA PRO A 555 30.22 -11.89 15.63
C PRO A 555 30.97 -10.56 15.44
N LEU A 556 31.64 -10.36 14.29
CA LEU A 556 32.29 -9.09 13.94
C LEU A 556 31.31 -7.92 13.80
N GLY A 557 30.03 -8.17 13.53
CA GLY A 557 28.99 -7.14 13.44
C GLY A 557 28.75 -6.37 14.75
N THR A 558 29.05 -6.98 15.89
CA THR A 558 28.94 -6.34 17.22
C THR A 558 30.08 -5.36 17.52
N VAL A 559 31.21 -5.48 16.81
CA VAL A 559 32.44 -4.71 17.02
C VAL A 559 32.70 -3.71 15.89
N ILE A 560 32.42 -4.10 14.65
CA ILE A 560 32.66 -3.31 13.44
C ILE A 560 31.33 -2.73 12.95
N PRO A 561 31.16 -1.40 12.89
CA PRO A 561 29.91 -0.76 12.47
C PRO A 561 29.72 -0.83 10.96
N PHE A 562 29.38 -2.02 10.44
CA PHE A 562 29.24 -2.31 9.02
C PHE A 562 28.19 -1.44 8.31
N ASP A 563 27.16 -0.94 9.01
CA ASP A 563 26.18 0.01 8.46
C ASP A 563 26.77 1.38 8.11
N LYS A 564 28.01 1.66 8.54
CA LYS A 564 28.77 2.86 8.17
C LYS A 564 29.77 2.57 7.04
N ASN A 565 29.62 1.47 6.29
CA ASN A 565 30.47 1.09 5.15
C ASN A 565 30.77 2.25 4.16
N ILE A 566 29.78 3.04 3.75
CA ILE A 566 29.99 4.19 2.84
C ILE A 566 30.77 5.33 3.53
N THR A 567 30.69 5.45 4.86
CA THR A 567 31.54 6.37 5.64
C THR A 567 32.99 5.91 5.63
N LEU A 568 33.23 4.60 5.79
CA LEU A 568 34.58 4.02 5.65
C LEU A 568 35.14 4.18 4.23
N HIS A 569 34.34 3.94 3.19
CA HIS A 569 34.75 4.18 1.81
C HIS A 569 35.15 5.65 1.57
N LYS A 570 34.40 6.61 2.11
CA LYS A 570 34.78 8.05 2.07
C LYS A 570 36.05 8.35 2.86
N ALA A 571 36.23 7.75 4.04
CA ALA A 571 37.43 7.93 4.85
C ALA A 571 38.68 7.41 4.11
N THR A 572 38.59 6.21 3.55
CA THR A 572 39.64 5.60 2.71
C THR A 572 39.90 6.44 1.45
N ALA A 573 38.87 7.01 0.82
CA ALA A 573 39.06 7.91 -0.32
C ALA A 573 39.80 9.21 0.06
N TRP A 574 39.57 9.77 1.26
CA TRP A 574 40.34 10.91 1.77
C TRP A 574 41.76 10.53 2.19
N ALA A 575 41.97 9.32 2.72
CA ALA A 575 43.31 8.77 2.96
C ALA A 575 44.10 8.61 1.66
N ILE A 576 43.47 8.08 0.59
CA ILE A 576 44.06 8.02 -0.76
C ILE A 576 44.40 9.41 -1.29
N PHE A 577 43.49 10.39 -1.17
CA PHE A 577 43.74 11.75 -1.65
C PHE A 577 44.91 12.42 -0.92
N THR A 578 44.95 12.34 0.41
CA THR A 578 46.00 12.94 1.23
C THR A 578 47.34 12.21 1.08
N GLY A 579 47.35 10.88 1.04
CA GLY A 579 48.52 10.07 0.75
C GLY A 579 49.09 10.35 -0.64
N SER A 580 48.23 10.52 -1.65
CA SER A 580 48.64 10.89 -3.01
C SER A 580 49.26 12.29 -3.05
N LEU A 581 48.72 13.25 -2.28
CA LEU A 581 49.28 14.59 -2.17
C LEU A 581 50.68 14.57 -1.55
N VAL A 582 50.86 13.88 -0.43
CA VAL A 582 52.18 13.74 0.23
C VAL A 582 53.17 13.01 -0.70
N HIS A 583 52.74 11.93 -1.35
CA HIS A 583 53.55 11.16 -2.30
C HIS A 583 54.00 12.01 -3.49
N THR A 584 53.09 12.75 -4.12
CA THR A 584 53.41 13.60 -5.28
C THR A 584 54.26 14.80 -4.91
N LEU A 585 53.98 15.50 -3.80
CA LEU A 585 54.83 16.62 -3.34
C LEU A 585 56.25 16.15 -3.04
N ALA A 586 56.41 15.00 -2.37
CA ALA A 586 57.71 14.39 -2.14
C ALA A 586 58.42 14.00 -3.46
N HIS A 587 57.69 13.48 -4.44
CA HIS A 587 58.24 13.18 -5.77
C HIS A 587 58.61 14.42 -6.59
N ILE A 588 57.90 15.54 -6.46
CA ILE A 588 58.27 16.83 -7.06
C ILE A 588 59.61 17.32 -6.49
N VAL A 589 59.82 17.22 -5.17
CA VAL A 589 61.11 17.56 -4.55
C VAL A 589 62.21 16.57 -4.96
N ASN A 590 61.90 15.28 -5.08
CA ASN A 590 62.85 14.28 -5.58
C ASN A 590 63.27 14.56 -7.04
N LEU A 591 62.33 15.00 -7.88
CA LEU A 591 62.62 15.42 -9.26
C LEU A 591 63.47 16.69 -9.29
N TYR A 592 63.15 17.70 -8.47
CA TYR A 592 63.99 18.90 -8.34
C TYR A 592 65.43 18.55 -7.92
N ARG A 593 65.61 17.64 -6.96
CA ARG A 593 66.92 17.12 -6.55
C ARG A 593 67.63 16.38 -7.70
N LEU A 594 66.90 15.60 -8.49
CA LEU A 594 67.44 14.95 -9.69
C LEU A 594 67.94 15.96 -10.72
N THR A 595 67.15 17.00 -11.02
CA THR A 595 67.53 18.09 -11.94
C THR A 595 68.76 18.87 -11.45
N MET A 596 68.91 19.03 -10.13
CA MET A 596 70.07 19.71 -9.55
C MET A 596 71.33 18.83 -9.47
N ALA A 597 71.16 17.50 -9.51
CA ALA A 597 72.25 16.51 -9.53
C ALA A 597 72.66 16.09 -10.96
N ASP A 598 71.96 16.55 -11.99
CA ASP A 598 72.29 16.28 -13.40
C ASP A 598 73.41 17.21 -13.89
N ASN A 599 74.56 16.61 -14.18
CA ASN A 599 75.74 17.32 -14.69
C ASN A 599 75.58 17.83 -16.13
N SER A 600 74.56 17.39 -16.88
CA SER A 600 74.33 17.81 -18.27
C SER A 600 73.60 19.15 -18.42
N ALA A 601 72.91 19.61 -17.37
CA ALA A 601 72.17 20.88 -17.36
C ALA A 601 72.94 21.97 -16.59
N THR A 602 73.84 22.68 -17.28
CA THR A 602 74.74 23.68 -16.66
C THR A 602 74.09 25.05 -16.44
N THR A 603 73.07 25.42 -17.21
CA THR A 603 72.37 26.71 -17.07
C THR A 603 71.00 26.58 -16.39
N THR A 604 70.55 27.64 -15.72
CA THR A 604 69.23 27.71 -15.07
C THR A 604 68.09 27.44 -16.06
N GLY A 605 68.20 27.96 -17.30
CA GLY A 605 67.22 27.71 -18.36
C GLY A 605 67.12 26.23 -18.74
N GLN A 606 68.24 25.56 -18.96
CA GLN A 606 68.28 24.12 -19.25
C GLN A 606 67.70 23.29 -18.10
N ARG A 607 67.96 23.66 -16.84
CA ARG A 607 67.39 22.99 -15.65
C ARG A 607 65.87 23.13 -15.59
N VAL A 608 65.33 24.31 -15.86
CA VAL A 608 63.86 24.53 -15.93
C VAL A 608 63.24 23.71 -17.07
N VAL A 609 63.86 23.71 -18.26
CA VAL A 609 63.38 22.89 -19.40
C VAL A 609 63.43 21.39 -19.08
N PHE A 610 64.52 20.89 -18.48
CA PHE A 610 64.63 19.49 -18.07
C PHE A 610 63.59 19.13 -17.02
N PHE A 611 63.38 19.96 -15.99
CA PHE A 611 62.39 19.73 -14.95
C PHE A 611 60.96 19.63 -15.53
N ILE A 612 60.59 20.53 -16.44
CA ILE A 612 59.27 20.50 -17.11
C ILE A 612 59.17 19.26 -18.02
N THR A 613 60.16 19.03 -18.88
CA THR A 613 60.17 17.90 -19.83
C THR A 613 60.13 16.55 -19.11
N ALA A 614 60.88 16.39 -18.01
CA ALA A 614 60.92 15.16 -17.22
C ALA A 614 59.54 14.77 -16.65
N ASN A 615 58.73 15.74 -16.21
CA ASN A 615 57.36 15.50 -15.73
C ASN A 615 56.46 14.83 -16.79
N PHE A 616 56.72 15.08 -18.08
CA PHE A 616 55.88 14.62 -19.20
C PHE A 616 56.54 13.53 -20.08
N ILE A 617 57.77 13.10 -19.77
CA ILE A 617 58.46 12.00 -20.47
C ILE A 617 58.74 10.79 -19.56
N ILE A 618 58.99 11.00 -18.26
CA ILE A 618 59.31 9.89 -17.34
C ILE A 618 58.02 9.14 -16.96
N GLY A 619 57.93 7.85 -17.30
CA GLY A 619 56.72 7.03 -17.18
C GLY A 619 55.93 7.15 -15.86
N PRO A 620 56.56 7.02 -14.67
CA PRO A 620 55.90 7.24 -13.38
C PRO A 620 55.33 8.65 -13.21
N LEU A 621 55.98 9.70 -13.74
CA LEU A 621 55.49 11.07 -13.61
C LEU A 621 54.28 11.31 -14.50
N ILE A 622 54.31 10.87 -15.77
CA ILE A 622 53.14 10.93 -16.68
C ILE A 622 51.95 10.18 -16.07
N THR A 623 52.16 8.92 -15.66
CA THR A 623 51.09 8.11 -15.06
C THR A 623 50.58 8.71 -13.75
N GLY A 624 51.45 9.34 -12.95
CA GLY A 624 51.06 10.10 -11.75
C GLY A 624 50.16 11.29 -12.07
N TRP A 625 50.47 12.09 -13.09
CA TRP A 625 49.64 13.21 -13.53
C TRP A 625 48.27 12.76 -14.09
N LEU A 626 48.25 11.67 -14.87
CA LEU A 626 47.01 11.07 -15.36
C LEU A 626 46.15 10.51 -14.21
N MET A 627 46.77 9.85 -13.22
CA MET A 627 46.09 9.40 -12.00
C MET A 627 45.51 10.56 -11.21
N TRP A 628 46.22 11.69 -11.11
CA TRP A 628 45.72 12.92 -10.50
C TRP A 628 44.52 13.52 -11.22
N ALA A 629 44.52 13.51 -12.57
CA ALA A 629 43.38 13.97 -13.35
C ALA A 629 42.13 13.10 -13.09
N CYS A 630 42.29 11.76 -13.05
CA CYS A 630 41.21 10.85 -12.69
C CYS A 630 40.73 11.08 -11.24
N LEU A 631 41.65 11.09 -10.26
CA LEU A 631 41.32 11.21 -8.84
C LEU A 631 40.67 12.56 -8.51
N GLY A 632 41.23 13.67 -9.01
CA GLY A 632 40.68 15.00 -8.83
C GLY A 632 39.27 15.13 -9.41
N THR A 633 39.04 14.59 -10.61
CA THR A 633 37.71 14.57 -11.24
C THR A 633 36.71 13.75 -10.42
N MET A 634 37.11 12.54 -9.96
CA MET A 634 36.27 11.71 -9.10
C MET A 634 35.89 12.40 -7.79
N VAL A 635 36.86 12.98 -7.07
CA VAL A 635 36.63 13.67 -5.79
C VAL A 635 35.72 14.89 -6.00
N TYR A 636 35.98 15.71 -7.01
CA TYR A 636 35.23 16.93 -7.29
C TYR A 636 33.73 16.68 -7.50
N TYR A 637 33.37 15.66 -8.29
CA TYR A 637 31.96 15.30 -8.50
C TYR A 637 31.36 14.46 -7.37
N ALA A 638 32.17 13.79 -6.55
CA ALA A 638 31.71 13.06 -5.36
C ALA A 638 31.35 13.96 -4.16
N ILE A 639 31.82 15.22 -4.13
CA ILE A 639 31.45 16.20 -3.08
C ILE A 639 29.93 16.36 -3.00
N GLU A 640 29.38 16.32 -1.79
CA GLU A 640 27.93 16.25 -1.56
C GLU A 640 27.14 17.38 -2.20
N LYS A 641 27.68 18.62 -2.19
CA LYS A 641 27.08 19.80 -2.85
C LYS A 641 26.96 19.63 -4.38
N ARG A 642 27.95 18.99 -5.02
CA ARG A 642 27.97 18.71 -6.47
C ARG A 642 27.06 17.53 -6.81
N ARG A 643 27.21 16.42 -6.08
CA ARG A 643 26.43 15.19 -6.27
C ARG A 643 24.91 15.40 -6.06
N ARG A 644 24.51 16.31 -5.16
CA ARG A 644 23.10 16.69 -4.92
C ARG A 644 22.63 17.91 -5.73
N GLN A 645 23.42 18.39 -6.69
CA GLN A 645 23.00 19.49 -7.57
C GLN A 645 21.82 19.02 -8.44
N LYS A 646 20.76 19.84 -8.50
CA LYS A 646 19.61 19.57 -9.39
C LYS A 646 20.05 19.53 -10.86
N ASN A 647 19.38 18.71 -11.67
CA ASN A 647 19.62 18.45 -13.09
C ASN A 647 20.91 17.61 -13.31
N GLY A 648 20.79 16.28 -13.27
CA GLY A 648 21.87 15.33 -13.62
C GLY A 648 23.10 15.30 -12.69
N GLY A 649 23.03 15.85 -11.47
CA GLY A 649 24.17 15.86 -10.53
C GLY A 649 24.64 14.45 -10.11
N PHE A 650 23.72 13.50 -10.00
CA PHE A 650 24.02 12.10 -9.69
C PHE A 650 24.62 11.35 -10.88
N GLU A 651 24.15 11.61 -12.10
CA GLU A 651 24.66 11.01 -13.33
C GLU A 651 26.11 11.43 -13.59
N LYS A 652 26.41 12.73 -13.45
CA LYS A 652 27.77 13.27 -13.55
C LYS A 652 28.70 12.61 -12.53
N PHE A 653 28.23 12.43 -11.28
CA PHE A 653 28.94 11.63 -10.29
C PHE A 653 29.15 10.19 -10.78
N TRP A 654 28.10 9.49 -11.25
CA TRP A 654 28.19 8.09 -11.68
C TRP A 654 29.21 7.88 -12.81
N TYR A 655 29.13 8.67 -13.89
CA TYR A 655 30.05 8.56 -15.03
C TYR A 655 31.48 8.91 -14.64
N THR A 656 31.70 10.00 -13.90
CA THR A 656 33.06 10.40 -13.50
C THR A 656 33.66 9.47 -12.45
N HIS A 657 32.84 8.84 -11.60
CA HIS A 657 33.34 7.87 -10.61
C HIS A 657 33.85 6.59 -11.27
N HIS A 658 33.36 6.20 -12.46
CA HIS A 658 33.90 5.07 -13.24
C HIS A 658 35.34 5.28 -13.74
N LEU A 659 35.90 6.50 -13.61
CA LEU A 659 37.33 6.75 -13.80
C LEU A 659 38.22 5.98 -12.80
N PHE A 660 37.65 5.29 -11.80
CA PHE A 660 38.38 4.33 -10.96
C PHE A 660 39.02 3.21 -11.81
N ILE A 661 38.42 2.83 -12.94
CA ILE A 661 38.94 1.77 -13.84
C ILE A 661 40.27 2.19 -14.48
N PRO A 662 40.35 3.29 -15.27
CA PRO A 662 41.63 3.77 -15.79
C PRO A 662 42.60 4.15 -14.66
N PHE A 663 42.13 4.67 -13.53
CA PHE A 663 42.98 4.96 -12.36
C PHE A 663 43.71 3.73 -11.81
N PHE A 664 43.03 2.58 -11.64
CA PHE A 664 43.69 1.34 -11.20
C PHE A 664 44.63 0.74 -12.26
N ILE A 665 44.27 0.83 -13.54
CA ILE A 665 45.16 0.41 -14.64
C ILE A 665 46.44 1.25 -14.63
N LEU A 666 46.30 2.57 -14.52
CA LEU A 666 47.42 3.50 -14.42
C LEU A 666 48.26 3.25 -13.16
N TRP A 667 47.66 2.91 -12.02
CA TRP A 667 48.39 2.56 -10.79
C TRP A 667 49.26 1.31 -11.00
N GLN A 668 48.72 0.25 -11.62
CA GLN A 668 49.50 -0.94 -11.93
C GLN A 668 50.71 -0.59 -12.81
N LEU A 669 50.52 0.22 -13.86
CA LEU A 669 51.60 0.66 -14.75
C LEU A 669 52.60 1.60 -14.05
N HIS A 670 52.14 2.52 -13.21
CA HIS A 670 52.95 3.52 -12.50
C HIS A 670 54.12 2.89 -11.72
N GLY A 671 53.88 1.73 -11.10
CA GLY A 671 54.91 0.97 -10.38
C GLY A 671 55.85 0.12 -11.24
N MET A 672 55.58 -0.08 -12.53
CA MET A 672 56.29 -1.07 -13.38
C MET A 672 57.57 -0.54 -14.03
N PHE A 673 57.75 0.78 -14.15
CA PHE A 673 58.88 1.39 -14.87
C PHE A 673 60.27 1.24 -14.21
N CYS A 674 60.38 0.58 -13.05
CA CYS A 674 61.64 0.35 -12.33
C CYS A 674 62.53 1.61 -12.14
N MET A 675 61.91 2.77 -11.94
CA MET A 675 62.59 4.08 -11.87
C MET A 675 63.59 4.18 -10.70
N ILE A 676 63.31 3.50 -9.59
CA ILE A 676 64.20 3.46 -8.42
C ILE A 676 64.68 2.02 -8.26
N LYS A 677 65.96 1.79 -8.55
CA LYS A 677 66.62 0.49 -8.47
C LYS A 677 67.22 0.28 -7.07
N PRO A 678 67.18 -0.93 -6.50
CA PRO A 678 68.01 -1.30 -5.35
C PRO A 678 69.50 -1.28 -5.70
N ASP A 679 70.37 -1.20 -4.69
CA ASP A 679 71.83 -1.17 -4.90
C ASP A 679 72.40 -2.54 -5.34
N ARG A 680 71.70 -3.64 -5.03
CA ARG A 680 72.11 -5.03 -5.29
C ARG A 680 71.03 -5.77 -6.10
N PRO A 681 71.41 -6.72 -6.98
CA PRO A 681 70.46 -7.47 -7.79
C PRO A 681 69.51 -8.34 -6.96
N PRO A 682 68.30 -8.67 -7.46
CA PRO A 682 67.76 -8.26 -8.75
C PRO A 682 67.31 -6.79 -8.76
N PHE A 683 67.85 -6.00 -9.70
CA PHE A 683 67.59 -4.56 -9.78
C PHE A 683 66.14 -4.23 -10.14
N CYS A 684 65.53 -5.06 -10.96
CA CYS A 684 64.12 -5.02 -11.32
C CYS A 684 63.59 -6.46 -11.26
N SER A 685 62.60 -6.72 -10.41
CA SER A 685 61.94 -8.03 -10.32
C SER A 685 60.43 -7.82 -10.18
N PHE A 686 59.62 -8.68 -10.80
CA PHE A 686 58.16 -8.71 -10.63
C PHE A 686 57.72 -8.77 -9.14
N ASN A 687 58.61 -9.23 -8.26
CA ASN A 687 58.37 -9.24 -6.82
C ASN A 687 58.62 -7.90 -6.09
N THR A 688 59.15 -6.90 -6.80
CA THR A 688 59.60 -5.59 -6.28
C THR A 688 59.07 -4.38 -7.06
N ILE A 689 58.80 -4.53 -8.36
CA ILE A 689 58.16 -3.53 -9.23
C ILE A 689 56.70 -3.89 -9.48
N GLY A 690 55.85 -2.88 -9.69
CA GLY A 690 54.44 -3.08 -10.04
C GLY A 690 53.61 -3.78 -8.96
N VAL A 691 53.95 -3.64 -7.67
CA VAL A 691 53.35 -4.43 -6.56
C VAL A 691 51.86 -4.16 -6.26
N PHE A 692 51.22 -3.23 -6.97
CA PHE A 692 49.80 -2.86 -6.79
C PHE A 692 48.87 -4.08 -6.77
N TRP A 693 49.02 -5.01 -7.73
CA TRP A 693 48.19 -6.22 -7.82
C TRP A 693 48.13 -7.02 -6.52
N ARG A 694 49.21 -7.07 -5.72
CA ARG A 694 49.26 -7.84 -4.47
C ARG A 694 48.31 -7.31 -3.40
N TYR A 695 48.13 -6.00 -3.36
CA TYR A 695 47.23 -5.33 -2.44
C TYR A 695 45.81 -5.28 -3.02
N TRP A 696 45.70 -5.05 -4.33
CA TRP A 696 44.41 -5.00 -5.01
C TRP A 696 43.69 -6.36 -5.05
N ILE A 697 44.40 -7.49 -5.13
CA ILE A 697 43.79 -8.81 -5.38
C ILE A 697 42.69 -9.19 -4.37
N VAL A 698 42.86 -8.87 -3.09
CA VAL A 698 41.88 -9.21 -2.03
C VAL A 698 40.58 -8.44 -2.23
N GLY A 699 40.64 -7.11 -2.29
CA GLY A 699 39.46 -6.26 -2.52
C GLY A 699 38.88 -6.42 -3.92
N GLY A 700 39.74 -6.59 -4.92
CA GLY A 700 39.42 -6.72 -6.34
C GLY A 700 38.69 -8.02 -6.68
N ILE A 701 39.16 -9.17 -6.21
CA ILE A 701 38.45 -10.45 -6.45
C ILE A 701 37.09 -10.47 -5.75
N ILE A 702 37.01 -10.02 -4.49
CA ILE A 702 35.73 -9.92 -3.77
C ILE A 702 34.77 -8.98 -4.50
N TRP A 703 35.27 -7.86 -5.03
CA TRP A 703 34.48 -6.92 -5.83
C TRP A 703 34.06 -7.50 -7.20
N ILE A 704 34.91 -8.25 -7.90
CA ILE A 704 34.55 -8.92 -9.15
C ILE A 704 33.46 -9.97 -8.89
N TYR A 705 33.64 -10.80 -7.86
CA TYR A 705 32.66 -11.82 -7.48
C TYR A 705 31.31 -11.19 -7.10
N GLU A 706 31.31 -10.13 -6.30
CA GLU A 706 30.14 -9.29 -6.01
C GLU A 706 29.46 -8.78 -7.28
N ARG A 707 30.22 -8.33 -8.29
CA ARG A 707 29.66 -7.84 -9.57
C ARG A 707 29.07 -8.97 -10.41
N VAL A 708 29.74 -10.12 -10.50
CA VAL A 708 29.24 -11.31 -11.20
C VAL A 708 27.97 -11.82 -10.52
N LEU A 709 27.92 -11.90 -9.20
CA LEU A 709 26.72 -12.30 -8.45
C LEU A 709 25.54 -11.36 -8.71
N ARG A 710 25.76 -10.04 -8.75
CA ARG A 710 24.69 -9.07 -9.06
C ARG A 710 24.19 -9.23 -10.49
N GLU A 711 25.09 -9.43 -11.45
CA GLU A 711 24.73 -9.64 -12.87
C GLU A 711 24.01 -10.98 -13.10
N VAL A 712 24.35 -12.04 -12.36
CA VAL A 712 23.57 -13.29 -12.36
C VAL A 712 22.21 -13.06 -11.70
N ARG A 713 22.15 -12.30 -10.59
CA ARG A 713 20.91 -12.06 -9.85
C ARG A 713 19.92 -11.14 -10.57
N SER A 714 20.40 -10.16 -11.33
CA SER A 714 19.60 -9.22 -12.13
C SER A 714 18.97 -9.86 -13.37
N ARG A 715 19.52 -10.99 -13.84
CA ARG A 715 19.03 -11.74 -15.00
C ARG A 715 17.84 -12.65 -14.72
N HIS A 716 17.50 -12.92 -13.46
CA HIS A 716 16.27 -13.63 -13.11
C HIS A 716 15.04 -12.88 -13.65
N VAL A 717 14.04 -13.64 -14.12
CA VAL A 717 12.81 -13.04 -14.63
C VAL A 717 12.13 -12.28 -13.51
N THR A 718 11.78 -11.02 -13.80
CA THR A 718 10.94 -10.21 -12.91
C THR A 718 9.87 -9.51 -13.73
N TYR A 719 8.65 -9.46 -13.18
CA TYR A 719 7.44 -9.02 -13.84
C TYR A 719 6.70 -8.00 -12.98
N ILE A 720 6.19 -6.93 -13.59
CA ILE A 720 5.34 -5.96 -12.91
C ILE A 720 3.93 -6.55 -12.84
N SER A 721 3.42 -6.77 -11.62
CA SER A 721 2.10 -7.35 -11.36
C SER A 721 1.00 -6.31 -11.11
N LYS A 722 1.36 -5.04 -10.85
CA LYS A 722 0.42 -3.90 -10.70
C LYS A 722 1.20 -2.58 -10.67
N VAL A 723 0.60 -1.49 -11.13
CA VAL A 723 1.05 -0.12 -10.78
C VAL A 723 -0.14 0.64 -10.18
N VAL A 724 0.09 1.47 -9.16
CA VAL A 724 -0.93 2.36 -8.58
C VAL A 724 -0.35 3.76 -8.44
N GLN A 725 -0.98 4.74 -9.09
CA GLN A 725 -0.70 6.15 -8.87
C GLN A 725 -1.48 6.61 -7.63
N HIS A 726 -0.75 6.85 -6.54
CA HIS A 726 -1.29 7.41 -5.31
C HIS A 726 -1.30 8.96 -5.39
N PRO A 727 -2.13 9.65 -4.58
CA PRO A 727 -2.06 11.10 -4.45
C PRO A 727 -0.67 11.60 -4.00
N SER A 728 -0.46 12.92 -4.06
CA SER A 728 0.78 13.58 -3.60
C SER A 728 2.08 13.17 -4.32
N ASN A 729 2.00 12.82 -5.61
CA ASN A 729 3.13 12.42 -6.46
C ASN A 729 3.86 11.16 -5.93
N VAL A 730 3.09 10.12 -5.60
CA VAL A 730 3.63 8.79 -5.21
C VAL A 730 3.07 7.73 -6.16
N MET A 731 3.90 6.78 -6.57
CA MET A 731 3.48 5.58 -7.29
C MET A 731 3.89 4.33 -6.53
N GLU A 732 2.99 3.37 -6.44
CA GLU A 732 3.28 2.00 -6.02
C GLU A 732 3.53 1.14 -7.26
N VAL A 733 4.61 0.36 -7.26
CA VAL A 733 4.90 -0.64 -8.29
C VAL A 733 4.97 -2.00 -7.62
N GLN A 734 4.13 -2.94 -8.05
CA GLN A 734 4.13 -4.33 -7.56
C GLN A 734 4.92 -5.22 -8.52
N ILE A 735 5.93 -5.86 -7.95
CA ILE A 735 7.10 -6.55 -8.51
C ILE A 735 7.25 -8.06 -8.28
N LYS A 736 6.87 -9.01 -9.12
CA LYS A 736 7.18 -10.42 -8.77
C LYS A 736 8.50 -10.89 -9.39
N LYS A 737 9.34 -11.57 -8.60
CA LYS A 737 10.68 -12.02 -9.00
C LYS A 737 10.93 -13.46 -8.57
N GLU A 738 11.46 -14.26 -9.49
CA GLU A 738 11.79 -15.66 -9.20
C GLU A 738 12.98 -15.80 -8.23
N LYS A 739 12.97 -16.89 -7.45
CA LYS A 739 14.10 -17.36 -6.62
C LYS A 739 14.68 -16.31 -5.66
N THR A 740 13.83 -15.39 -5.19
CA THR A 740 14.21 -14.33 -4.24
C THR A 740 13.44 -14.53 -2.93
N THR A 741 14.06 -14.16 -1.81
CA THR A 741 13.47 -14.27 -0.45
C THR A 741 13.88 -13.06 0.38
N THR A 742 12.94 -12.43 1.05
CA THR A 742 13.17 -11.25 1.91
C THR A 742 12.91 -11.46 3.38
N ARG A 743 13.30 -10.42 4.13
CA ARG A 743 12.92 -10.13 5.50
C ARG A 743 12.42 -8.70 5.57
N ALA A 744 11.62 -8.40 6.58
CA ALA A 744 11.16 -7.04 6.83
C ALA A 744 12.33 -6.10 7.12
N GLY A 745 12.20 -4.84 6.68
CA GLY A 745 13.27 -3.83 6.78
C GLY A 745 14.39 -4.00 5.73
N GLN A 746 14.27 -4.89 4.75
CA GLN A 746 15.22 -4.98 3.64
C GLN A 746 14.89 -4.03 2.48
N TYR A 747 15.89 -3.74 1.65
CA TYR A 747 15.75 -2.96 0.42
C TYR A 747 16.34 -3.68 -0.80
N ILE A 748 15.76 -3.44 -1.97
CA ILE A 748 16.23 -3.92 -3.27
C ILE A 748 16.56 -2.74 -4.20
N PHE A 749 16.87 -3.04 -5.46
CA PHE A 749 17.33 -2.13 -6.48
C PHE A 749 16.73 -2.52 -7.88
N ILE A 750 15.62 -1.90 -8.31
CA ILE A 750 14.90 -1.82 -9.60
C ILE A 750 15.64 -0.96 -10.63
N ASN A 751 16.28 -1.58 -11.60
CA ASN A 751 16.70 -0.97 -12.85
C ASN A 751 15.58 -1.08 -13.88
N CYS A 752 15.29 0.03 -14.56
CA CYS A 752 14.51 0.06 -15.78
C CYS A 752 15.48 0.37 -16.93
N PRO A 753 15.94 -0.62 -17.72
CA PRO A 753 17.00 -0.42 -18.71
C PRO A 753 16.65 0.60 -19.81
N GLU A 754 15.36 0.84 -20.03
CA GLU A 754 14.82 1.85 -20.94
C GLU A 754 14.99 3.29 -20.42
N ILE A 755 15.41 3.48 -19.16
CA ILE A 755 15.40 4.76 -18.45
C ILE A 755 16.64 4.95 -17.57
N SER A 756 16.82 4.16 -16.50
CA SER A 756 18.01 4.17 -15.61
C SER A 756 17.96 3.08 -14.52
N TYR A 757 19.07 2.89 -13.80
CA TYR A 757 19.35 1.78 -12.89
C TYR A 757 19.02 2.03 -11.37
N PHE A 758 18.20 1.14 -10.77
CA PHE A 758 18.22 0.59 -9.37
C PHE A 758 17.43 1.28 -8.15
N HIS A 759 16.24 0.76 -7.66
CA HIS A 759 15.41 1.07 -6.39
C HIS A 759 14.56 -0.04 -5.58
N ALA A 760 13.93 0.20 -4.39
CA ALA A 760 13.47 -0.75 -3.29
C ALA A 760 12.17 -1.68 -3.45
N PRO A 761 11.43 -2.24 -2.40
CA PRO A 761 11.49 -3.57 -1.67
C PRO A 761 10.33 -4.66 -1.84
N GLU A 762 10.39 -5.86 -1.18
CA GLU A 762 9.60 -7.15 -1.41
C GLU A 762 8.26 -7.43 -0.63
N GLU A 763 7.31 -8.15 -1.26
CA GLU A 763 6.36 -9.18 -0.71
C GLU A 763 6.27 -10.35 -1.76
N ASP A 764 5.27 -11.25 -1.73
CA ASP A 764 5.03 -12.26 -2.82
C ASP A 764 5.03 -11.62 -4.23
N TYR A 765 4.71 -10.32 -4.26
CA TYR A 765 5.17 -9.31 -5.19
C TYR A 765 5.88 -8.18 -4.41
N ILE A 766 7.07 -7.79 -4.84
CA ILE A 766 7.84 -6.60 -4.43
C ILE A 766 7.02 -5.31 -4.62
N SER A 767 6.30 -4.86 -3.59
CA SER A 767 5.55 -3.59 -3.61
C SER A 767 6.42 -2.39 -3.19
N VAL A 768 6.53 -1.42 -4.11
CA VAL A 768 7.50 -0.33 -4.04
C VAL A 768 6.82 1.02 -4.13
N HIS A 769 6.83 1.76 -3.03
CA HIS A 769 6.26 3.11 -2.97
C HIS A 769 7.34 4.15 -3.31
N ILE A 770 7.31 4.65 -4.55
CA ILE A 770 8.28 5.60 -5.12
C ILE A 770 7.64 6.98 -5.21
N ARG A 771 8.27 7.98 -4.59
CA ARG A 771 7.88 9.38 -4.78
C ARG A 771 8.48 9.95 -6.06
N VAL A 772 7.67 10.65 -6.84
CA VAL A 772 8.08 11.27 -8.11
C VAL A 772 8.80 12.58 -7.84
N GLU A 773 10.07 12.47 -7.46
CA GLU A 773 11.02 13.57 -7.31
C GLU A 773 12.30 13.30 -8.10
N GLY A 774 12.56 14.13 -9.12
CA GLY A 774 13.77 14.07 -9.96
C GLY A 774 13.58 13.37 -11.30
N ASP A 775 14.65 13.40 -12.11
CA ASP A 775 14.61 13.09 -13.53
C ASP A 775 14.24 11.61 -13.79
N PHE A 776 14.89 10.68 -13.08
CA PHE A 776 14.61 9.23 -13.19
C PHE A 776 13.18 8.86 -12.75
N THR A 777 12.73 9.31 -11.58
CA THR A 777 11.42 8.91 -11.04
C THR A 777 10.28 9.51 -11.86
N THR A 778 10.47 10.70 -12.44
CA THR A 778 9.52 11.31 -13.40
C THR A 778 9.47 10.52 -14.71
N ALA A 779 10.62 10.13 -15.26
CA ALA A 779 10.67 9.31 -16.47
C ALA A 779 10.09 7.90 -16.24
N PHE A 780 10.38 7.28 -15.10
CA PHE A 780 9.84 5.96 -14.71
C PHE A 780 8.33 6.01 -14.50
N ALA A 781 7.82 7.03 -13.80
CA ALA A 781 6.38 7.29 -13.69
C ALA A 781 5.73 7.43 -15.07
N LYS A 782 6.29 8.27 -15.95
CA LYS A 782 5.80 8.44 -17.32
C LYS A 782 5.85 7.15 -18.14
N ALA A 783 6.86 6.31 -17.96
CA ALA A 783 7.02 5.04 -18.67
C ALA A 783 5.98 3.99 -18.23
N LEU A 784 5.71 3.92 -16.93
CA LEU A 784 4.65 3.09 -16.34
C LEU A 784 3.22 3.62 -16.64
N GLY A 785 3.09 4.85 -17.15
CA GLY A 785 1.80 5.46 -17.52
C GLY A 785 1.16 6.31 -16.42
N CYS A 786 1.94 6.74 -15.41
CA CYS A 786 1.46 7.63 -14.35
C CYS A 786 1.43 9.09 -14.83
N ASP A 787 0.25 9.70 -14.75
CA ASP A 787 -0.02 11.08 -15.17
C ASP A 787 -0.01 11.99 -13.96
N PHE A 788 1.19 12.38 -13.51
CA PHE A 788 1.35 13.46 -12.55
C PHE A 788 1.41 14.79 -13.32
N GLY A 789 0.30 15.52 -13.34
CA GLY A 789 0.16 16.77 -14.11
C GLY A 789 1.29 17.76 -13.87
N SER A 790 1.69 18.47 -14.93
CA SER A 790 2.75 19.48 -14.82
C SER A 790 2.37 20.57 -13.80
N LYS A 791 3.36 21.14 -13.10
CA LYS A 791 3.15 22.10 -12.00
C LYS A 791 2.30 23.31 -12.42
N GLY A 792 0.99 23.23 -12.19
CA GLY A 792 0.05 24.31 -12.48
C GLY A 792 -1.37 23.98 -12.01
N GLU A 793 -1.87 22.79 -12.33
CA GLU A 793 -3.26 22.42 -12.03
C GLU A 793 -3.40 21.70 -10.70
N LYS A 794 -3.90 22.41 -9.68
CA LYS A 794 -4.50 21.80 -8.50
C LYS A 794 -5.93 21.34 -8.81
N GLY A 795 -6.06 20.29 -9.62
CA GLY A 795 -7.33 19.56 -9.73
C GLY A 795 -7.68 18.94 -8.38
N LYS A 796 -8.95 19.02 -7.98
CA LYS A 796 -9.49 18.17 -6.91
C LYS A 796 -9.50 16.73 -7.45
N GLY A 797 -8.55 15.90 -7.02
CA GLY A 797 -8.59 14.47 -7.29
C GLY A 797 -9.57 13.79 -6.34
N ASP A 798 -10.30 12.80 -6.85
CA ASP A 798 -11.12 11.92 -6.02
C ASP A 798 -10.25 11.17 -4.99
N ALA A 799 -10.84 10.84 -3.84
CA ALA A 799 -10.16 10.13 -2.76
C ALA A 799 -9.93 8.65 -3.14
N GLY A 800 -8.83 8.37 -3.83
CA GLY A 800 -8.41 7.02 -4.20
C GLY A 800 -7.23 6.97 -5.18
N GLY A 801 -6.31 6.02 -4.98
CA GLY A 801 -5.19 5.80 -5.89
C GLY A 801 -5.63 5.24 -7.26
N LYS A 802 -5.27 5.92 -8.35
CA LYS A 802 -5.50 5.51 -9.74
C LYS A 802 -4.67 4.26 -10.07
N VAL A 803 -5.28 3.08 -10.13
CA VAL A 803 -4.60 1.86 -10.58
C VAL A 803 -4.28 1.98 -12.08
N ILE A 804 -3.03 1.69 -12.46
CA ILE A 804 -2.53 1.79 -13.82
C ILE A 804 -2.03 0.42 -14.27
N GLY A 805 -2.65 -0.12 -15.32
CA GLY A 805 -2.21 -1.33 -16.02
C GLY A 805 -2.17 -2.61 -15.17
N THR A 806 -3.31 -3.30 -15.07
CA THR A 806 -3.41 -4.78 -15.00
C THR A 806 -4.85 -5.23 -15.30
N ASN A 807 -5.04 -6.54 -15.47
CA ASN A 807 -6.20 -7.31 -15.99
C ASN A 807 -7.64 -6.90 -15.62
N THR A 808 -7.87 -5.88 -14.79
CA THR A 808 -9.17 -5.25 -14.55
C THR A 808 -9.38 -3.98 -15.39
N ASN A 809 -8.57 -3.76 -16.43
CA ASN A 809 -8.73 -2.71 -17.44
C ASN A 809 -8.04 -3.14 -18.76
N PRO A 810 -8.74 -3.15 -19.91
CA PRO A 810 -8.17 -3.56 -21.20
C PRO A 810 -7.22 -2.50 -21.79
N PRO A 811 -6.41 -2.87 -22.80
CA PRO A 811 -4.97 -2.96 -22.67
C PRO A 811 -4.30 -1.59 -22.56
N VAL A 812 -3.25 -1.54 -21.74
CA VAL A 812 -2.16 -0.61 -22.02
C VAL A 812 -1.57 -1.06 -23.36
N ASN A 813 -1.87 -0.36 -24.46
CA ASN A 813 -1.35 -0.63 -25.81
C ASN A 813 0.13 -0.20 -25.94
N ARG A 814 0.88 -0.48 -24.87
CA ARG A 814 2.20 -0.02 -24.51
C ARG A 814 2.73 -1.06 -23.54
N THR A 815 3.73 -1.78 -23.99
CA THR A 815 4.52 -2.69 -23.17
C THR A 815 5.00 -1.96 -21.92
N LEU A 816 4.66 -2.48 -20.73
CA LEU A 816 5.27 -1.98 -19.50
C LEU A 816 6.79 -2.18 -19.59
N PRO A 817 7.59 -1.21 -19.12
CA PRO A 817 9.04 -1.28 -19.25
C PRO A 817 9.59 -2.49 -18.49
N ARG A 818 10.60 -3.16 -19.06
CA ARG A 818 11.25 -4.27 -18.35
C ARG A 818 11.94 -3.72 -17.10
N VAL A 819 11.73 -4.39 -15.96
CA VAL A 819 12.45 -4.11 -14.72
C VAL A 819 13.43 -5.23 -14.42
N MET A 820 14.57 -4.90 -13.81
CA MET A 820 15.57 -5.83 -13.26
C MET A 820 15.79 -5.49 -11.79
N VAL A 821 15.79 -6.48 -10.91
CA VAL A 821 15.93 -6.25 -9.45
C VAL A 821 17.24 -6.83 -8.91
N ASP A 822 18.02 -6.05 -8.18
CA ASP A 822 19.19 -6.43 -7.37
C ASP A 822 18.86 -6.37 -5.86
N GLY A 823 19.50 -7.20 -5.03
CA GLY A 823 19.14 -7.40 -3.61
C GLY A 823 18.35 -8.71 -3.36
N PRO A 824 17.68 -8.85 -2.20
CA PRO A 824 17.58 -7.87 -1.12
C PRO A 824 18.88 -7.67 -0.33
N PHE A 825 18.96 -6.51 0.33
CA PHE A 825 20.05 -6.08 1.19
C PHE A 825 19.50 -5.70 2.58
N GLY A 826 20.22 -6.10 3.63
CA GLY A 826 19.86 -5.83 5.02
C GLY A 826 20.14 -4.39 5.47
N THR A 827 19.41 -3.93 6.48
CA THR A 827 19.57 -2.60 7.12
C THR A 827 19.62 -2.74 8.64
N SER A 828 19.94 -1.66 9.37
CA SER A 828 19.95 -1.65 10.84
C SER A 828 18.60 -2.07 11.43
N SER A 829 17.49 -1.77 10.75
CA SER A 829 16.15 -2.19 11.18
C SER A 829 15.86 -3.69 11.03
N GLU A 830 16.79 -4.54 10.56
CA GLU A 830 16.65 -6.00 10.72
C GLU A 830 16.83 -6.45 12.19
N GLU A 831 17.52 -5.66 13.03
CA GLU A 831 17.86 -5.97 14.43
C GLU A 831 16.79 -5.50 15.43
N PHE A 832 15.62 -5.06 14.94
CA PHE A 832 14.50 -4.60 15.78
C PHE A 832 13.99 -5.66 16.78
N LEU A 833 14.27 -6.95 16.53
CA LEU A 833 13.89 -8.07 17.41
C LEU A 833 14.86 -8.30 18.58
N ASP A 834 16.05 -7.69 18.56
CA ASP A 834 17.07 -7.83 19.60
C ASP A 834 16.82 -6.88 20.80
N TYR A 835 15.92 -5.91 20.62
CA TYR A 835 15.46 -4.96 21.63
C TYR A 835 14.13 -5.42 22.25
N GLU A 836 13.93 -5.05 23.51
CA GLU A 836 12.66 -5.32 24.20
C GLU A 836 11.59 -4.28 23.87
N THR A 837 12.00 -3.00 23.84
CA THR A 837 11.15 -1.89 23.43
C THR A 837 11.74 -1.22 22.21
N VAL A 838 10.89 -0.84 21.25
CA VAL A 838 11.35 -0.19 20.00
C VAL A 838 10.54 1.07 19.72
N LEU A 839 11.24 2.17 19.38
CA LEU A 839 10.67 3.41 18.87
C LEU A 839 10.96 3.53 17.36
N LEU A 840 9.94 3.24 16.54
CA LEU A 840 9.96 3.39 15.09
C LEU A 840 9.50 4.80 14.73
N VAL A 841 10.32 5.57 14.01
CA VAL A 841 9.99 6.96 13.62
C VAL A 841 10.08 7.14 12.10
N GLY A 842 8.93 7.18 11.45
CA GLY A 842 8.80 7.51 10.02
C GLY A 842 8.52 9.00 9.82
N ALA A 843 9.11 9.62 8.79
CA ALA A 843 8.76 10.98 8.39
C ALA A 843 8.49 11.10 6.88
N GLY A 844 7.26 11.52 6.52
CA GLY A 844 6.75 11.48 5.16
C GLY A 844 6.78 10.05 4.58
N ILE A 845 7.29 9.91 3.35
CA ILE A 845 7.50 8.60 2.69
C ILE A 845 8.50 7.69 3.41
N GLY A 846 9.26 8.20 4.40
CA GLY A 846 10.14 7.39 5.22
C GLY A 846 9.42 6.33 6.07
N VAL A 847 8.09 6.28 6.03
CA VAL A 847 7.26 5.26 6.68
C VAL A 847 7.30 3.89 6.01
N THR A 848 7.57 3.83 4.69
CA THR A 848 7.55 2.59 3.90
C THR A 848 8.35 1.41 4.49
N PRO A 849 9.59 1.55 5.00
CA PRO A 849 10.27 0.42 5.67
C PRO A 849 9.56 -0.05 6.94
N PHE A 850 8.96 0.87 7.70
CA PHE A 850 8.21 0.54 8.91
C PHE A 850 6.88 -0.16 8.60
N ALA A 851 6.32 0.01 7.40
CA ALA A 851 5.19 -0.78 6.92
C ALA A 851 5.49 -2.29 6.95
N SER A 852 6.64 -2.67 6.39
CA SER A 852 7.08 -4.06 6.33
C SER A 852 7.40 -4.61 7.73
N ILE A 853 8.01 -3.79 8.59
CA ILE A 853 8.35 -4.16 9.98
C ILE A 853 7.08 -4.36 10.82
N LEU A 854 6.13 -3.43 10.76
CA LEU A 854 4.84 -3.55 11.45
C LEU A 854 4.02 -4.74 10.96
N LYS A 855 3.96 -4.99 9.63
CA LYS A 855 3.39 -6.23 9.07
C LYS A 855 4.06 -7.48 9.65
N ASN A 856 5.39 -7.51 9.77
CA ASN A 856 6.12 -8.66 10.30
C ASN A 856 5.83 -8.91 11.78
N ILE A 857 5.74 -7.84 12.58
CA ILE A 857 5.33 -7.89 13.99
C ILE A 857 3.91 -8.44 14.10
N TRP A 858 2.98 -7.93 13.30
CA TRP A 858 1.58 -8.37 13.24
C TRP A 858 1.45 -9.87 12.87
N TYR A 859 2.12 -10.33 11.80
CA TYR A 859 2.13 -11.76 11.43
C TYR A 859 2.69 -12.68 12.54
N ARG A 860 3.68 -12.21 13.31
CA ARG A 860 4.23 -12.96 14.45
C ARG A 860 3.30 -12.94 15.66
N MET A 861 2.63 -11.82 15.93
CA MET A 861 1.66 -11.70 17.02
C MET A 861 0.43 -12.60 16.80
N ASN A 862 0.02 -12.78 15.54
CA ASN A 862 -1.13 -13.61 15.17
C ASN A 862 -0.82 -15.13 15.03
N ASN A 863 0.35 -15.61 15.47
CA ASN A 863 0.67 -17.03 15.62
C ASN A 863 0.51 -17.94 14.37
N PHE A 864 0.65 -17.42 13.15
CA PHE A 864 0.60 -18.22 11.92
C PHE A 864 1.81 -19.17 11.70
N ASN A 865 2.79 -19.20 12.60
CA ASN A 865 3.88 -20.16 12.60
C ASN A 865 4.42 -20.34 14.03
N HIS A 866 4.87 -21.56 14.38
CA HIS A 866 5.61 -21.89 15.62
C HIS A 866 6.99 -21.21 15.65
N SER A 867 7.00 -19.88 15.70
CA SER A 867 8.21 -19.07 15.67
C SER A 867 8.73 -18.80 17.09
N LYS A 868 10.05 -18.77 17.24
CA LYS A 868 10.74 -18.66 18.54
C LYS A 868 10.26 -17.41 19.31
N PRO A 869 10.17 -17.46 20.65
CA PRO A 869 9.84 -16.29 21.46
C PRO A 869 10.80 -15.15 21.17
N THR A 870 10.25 -13.97 20.88
CA THR A 870 10.99 -12.75 20.58
C THR A 870 11.19 -11.92 21.84
N ARG A 871 12.34 -11.23 21.98
CA ARG A 871 12.57 -10.30 23.11
C ARG A 871 11.66 -9.06 23.04
N LEU A 872 11.22 -8.68 21.84
CA LEU A 872 10.34 -7.55 21.59
C LEU A 872 8.97 -7.70 22.28
N SER A 873 8.67 -6.79 23.21
CA SER A 873 7.42 -6.73 24.00
C SER A 873 6.55 -5.51 23.66
N LYS A 874 7.16 -4.34 23.40
CA LYS A 874 6.45 -3.07 23.14
C LYS A 874 7.05 -2.29 21.96
N VAL A 875 6.18 -1.76 21.11
CA VAL A 875 6.52 -0.96 19.93
C VAL A 875 5.82 0.39 20.02
N TYR A 876 6.58 1.46 19.84
CA TYR A 876 6.10 2.83 19.70
C TYR A 876 6.31 3.26 18.25
N PHE A 877 5.24 3.49 17.51
CA PHE A 877 5.30 3.94 16.13
C PHE A 877 4.90 5.41 16.03
N THR A 878 5.86 6.28 15.72
CA THR A 878 5.63 7.72 15.53
C THR A 878 5.77 8.10 14.06
N TRP A 879 4.71 8.64 13.47
CA TRP A 879 4.71 9.06 12.06
C TRP A 879 4.53 10.57 11.92
N VAL A 880 5.49 11.23 11.29
CA VAL A 880 5.49 12.68 11.10
C VAL A 880 5.17 13.02 9.64
N ILE A 881 3.97 13.52 9.39
CA ILE A 881 3.46 13.87 8.05
C ILE A 881 3.31 15.39 7.89
N ARG A 882 3.26 15.82 6.63
CA ARG A 882 3.00 17.21 6.22
C ARG A 882 1.68 17.39 5.48
N ASP A 883 1.11 16.32 4.97
CA ASP A 883 -0.07 16.33 4.12
C ASP A 883 -0.79 14.99 4.28
N PHE A 884 -2.11 15.02 4.43
CA PHE A 884 -2.94 13.82 4.56
C PHE A 884 -2.92 12.97 3.28
N GLY A 885 -2.83 13.60 2.11
CA GLY A 885 -2.77 12.88 0.83
C GLY A 885 -1.50 12.04 0.64
N THR A 886 -0.55 12.06 1.58
CA THR A 886 0.60 11.13 1.61
C THR A 886 0.35 9.89 2.48
N ALA A 887 -0.78 9.84 3.18
CA ALA A 887 -1.07 8.89 4.24
C ALA A 887 -2.12 7.81 3.87
N GLU A 888 -3.01 8.08 2.91
CA GLU A 888 -4.14 7.20 2.55
C GLU A 888 -3.74 5.74 2.27
N TRP A 889 -2.67 5.52 1.49
CA TRP A 889 -2.20 4.17 1.15
C TRP A 889 -1.72 3.35 2.36
N PHE A 890 -1.28 4.03 3.43
CA PHE A 890 -0.75 3.43 4.65
C PHE A 890 -1.79 3.36 5.78
N HIS A 891 -2.88 4.14 5.66
CA HIS A 891 -3.97 4.18 6.63
C HIS A 891 -4.66 2.81 6.79
N SER A 892 -4.96 2.11 5.69
CA SER A 892 -5.58 0.77 5.73
C SER A 892 -4.75 -0.26 6.51
N LEU A 893 -3.42 -0.20 6.37
CA LEU A 893 -2.50 -1.04 7.13
C LEU A 893 -2.49 -0.68 8.61
N LEU A 894 -2.45 0.61 8.96
CA LEU A 894 -2.52 1.05 10.36
C LEU A 894 -3.85 0.65 11.01
N HIS A 895 -4.97 0.74 10.30
CA HIS A 895 -6.28 0.30 10.80
C HIS A 895 -6.27 -1.21 11.09
N ALA A 896 -5.77 -2.03 10.16
CA ALA A 896 -5.69 -3.49 10.36
C ALA A 896 -4.75 -3.91 11.50
N ILE A 897 -3.64 -3.18 11.71
CA ILE A 897 -2.73 -3.40 12.84
C ILE A 897 -3.43 -3.02 14.15
N GLU A 898 -4.04 -1.84 14.19
CA GLU A 898 -4.67 -1.32 15.41
C GLU A 898 -5.88 -2.15 15.82
N GLU A 899 -6.73 -2.57 14.87
CA GLU A 899 -7.90 -3.42 15.10
C GLU A 899 -7.54 -4.74 15.79
N GLN A 900 -6.39 -5.33 15.45
CA GLN A 900 -5.97 -6.64 15.94
C GLN A 900 -4.99 -6.61 17.13
N ASP A 901 -4.42 -5.45 17.48
CA ASP A 901 -3.58 -5.29 18.68
C ASP A 901 -4.42 -5.24 19.97
N THR A 902 -5.04 -6.36 20.31
CA THR A 902 -5.84 -6.57 21.53
C THR A 902 -5.04 -6.44 22.83
N GLN A 903 -3.70 -6.46 22.76
CA GLN A 903 -2.81 -6.43 23.92
C GLN A 903 -2.05 -5.11 24.08
N ASN A 904 -2.34 -4.09 23.24
CA ASN A 904 -1.65 -2.79 23.26
C ASN A 904 -0.11 -2.96 23.23
N ARG A 905 0.39 -3.78 22.30
CA ARG A 905 1.82 -3.94 22.02
C ARG A 905 2.34 -2.90 21.04
N ILE A 906 1.50 -2.26 20.24
CA ILE A 906 1.86 -1.29 19.20
C ILE A 906 1.13 0.03 19.47
N GLU A 907 1.86 1.05 19.92
CA GLU A 907 1.32 2.38 20.23
C GLU A 907 1.57 3.35 19.06
N ILE A 908 0.51 3.74 18.36
CA ILE A 908 0.56 4.57 17.15
C ILE A 908 0.42 6.04 17.54
N ASN A 909 1.30 6.90 17.01
CA ASN A 909 1.31 8.35 17.26
C ASN A 909 1.51 9.10 15.92
N ILE A 910 0.49 9.75 15.40
CA ILE A 910 0.56 10.50 14.13
C ILE A 910 0.72 12.00 14.42
N TYR A 911 1.62 12.67 13.70
CA TYR A 911 1.89 14.10 13.86
C TYR A 911 1.76 14.82 12.52
N LEU A 912 0.72 15.66 12.38
CA LEU A 912 0.48 16.50 11.21
C LEU A 912 1.13 17.88 11.40
N THR A 913 2.15 18.16 10.57
CA THR A 913 3.00 19.36 10.67
C THR A 913 2.62 20.48 9.69
N ALA A 914 1.49 20.35 8.98
CA ALA A 914 0.95 21.41 8.13
C ALA A 914 0.45 22.61 8.94
N LYS A 915 0.33 23.78 8.29
CA LYS A 915 -0.54 24.84 8.79
C LYS A 915 -1.96 24.54 8.31
N ILE A 916 -2.85 24.24 9.24
CA ILE A 916 -4.30 24.12 9.01
C ILE A 916 -4.91 25.53 9.16
N LYS A 917 -5.99 25.84 8.44
CA LYS A 917 -6.74 27.09 8.65
C LYS A 917 -7.53 27.01 9.96
N GLU A 918 -7.83 28.15 10.57
CA GLU A 918 -8.54 28.18 11.85
C GLU A 918 -9.95 27.56 11.73
N ASP A 919 -10.67 27.83 10.64
CA ASP A 919 -11.99 27.23 10.37
C ASP A 919 -11.93 25.70 10.22
N ASP A 920 -10.99 25.20 9.42
CA ASP A 920 -10.77 23.76 9.22
C ASP A 920 -10.38 23.08 10.55
N MET A 921 -9.52 23.72 11.33
CA MET A 921 -9.07 23.22 12.64
C MET A 921 -10.22 23.18 13.66
N ASN A 922 -11.10 24.19 13.67
CA ASN A 922 -12.29 24.20 14.53
C ASN A 922 -13.26 23.07 14.14
N ASN A 923 -13.50 22.85 12.85
CA ASN A 923 -14.34 21.74 12.37
C ASN A 923 -13.77 20.38 12.78
N ILE A 924 -12.46 20.18 12.63
CA ILE A 924 -11.75 18.96 13.08
C ILE A 924 -11.90 18.76 14.59
N ILE A 925 -11.68 19.80 15.40
CA ILE A 925 -11.82 19.71 16.86
C ILE A 925 -13.27 19.40 17.27
N VAL A 926 -14.26 20.04 16.64
CA VAL A 926 -15.69 19.77 16.93
C VAL A 926 -16.08 18.34 16.56
N GLN A 927 -15.53 17.79 15.47
CA GLN A 927 -15.77 16.39 15.07
C GLN A 927 -15.00 15.37 15.93
N ASP A 928 -13.84 15.73 16.46
CA ASP A 928 -13.00 14.83 17.26
C ASP A 928 -13.39 14.80 18.76
N VAL A 929 -14.02 15.86 19.28
CA VAL A 929 -14.51 15.94 20.66
C VAL A 929 -15.75 15.05 20.85
N GLY A 930 -15.49 13.82 21.30
CA GLY A 930 -16.52 12.84 21.66
C GLY A 930 -16.55 11.60 20.74
N ALA A 931 -15.89 11.65 19.59
CA ALA A 931 -15.72 10.49 18.72
C ALA A 931 -14.72 9.47 19.30
N GLU A 932 -14.91 8.18 19.01
CA GLU A 932 -13.95 7.12 19.37
C GLU A 932 -12.74 7.04 18.43
N LYS A 933 -12.88 7.54 17.20
CA LYS A 933 -11.87 7.56 16.14
C LYS A 933 -11.50 9.00 15.76
N ASP A 934 -10.27 9.19 15.30
CA ASP A 934 -9.70 10.45 14.86
C ASP A 934 -10.42 11.01 13.63
N ALA A 935 -10.91 12.25 13.70
CA ALA A 935 -11.71 12.86 12.63
C ALA A 935 -10.98 13.02 11.27
N ILE A 936 -9.65 12.92 11.25
CA ILE A 936 -8.84 12.98 10.02
C ILE A 936 -8.47 11.58 9.52
N THR A 937 -7.93 10.74 10.41
CA THR A 937 -7.33 9.46 10.03
C THR A 937 -8.21 8.25 10.30
N SER A 938 -9.39 8.39 10.93
CA SER A 938 -10.29 7.28 11.26
C SER A 938 -9.63 6.14 12.07
N LEU A 939 -8.52 6.41 12.75
CA LEU A 939 -7.83 5.49 13.67
C LEU A 939 -8.26 5.80 15.12
N ARG A 940 -8.15 4.83 16.04
CA ARG A 940 -8.34 5.06 17.47
C ARG A 940 -7.20 5.92 18.04
N ALA A 941 -5.99 5.74 17.52
CA ALA A 941 -4.84 6.62 17.74
C ALA A 941 -5.10 8.05 17.23
N PRO A 942 -5.08 9.08 18.09
CA PRO A 942 -5.35 10.46 17.69
C PRO A 942 -4.22 11.07 16.84
N THR A 943 -4.58 11.97 15.92
CA THR A 943 -3.66 12.80 15.17
C THR A 943 -3.27 14.04 15.97
N HIS A 944 -1.98 14.29 16.11
CA HIS A 944 -1.44 15.45 16.82
C HIS A 944 -1.06 16.57 15.86
N PHE A 945 -1.56 17.77 16.12
CA PHE A 945 -1.23 18.96 15.34
C PHE A 945 0.07 19.59 15.84
N GLY A 946 1.02 19.81 14.92
CA GLY A 946 2.33 20.38 15.21
C GLY A 946 3.46 19.34 15.24
N ARG A 947 4.58 19.70 15.89
CA ARG A 947 5.80 18.88 15.90
C ARG A 947 5.86 17.98 17.15
N PRO A 948 6.37 16.73 17.04
CA PRO A 948 6.59 15.88 18.21
C PRO A 948 7.51 16.53 19.23
N ASN A 949 7.12 16.51 20.50
CA ASN A 949 7.98 16.93 21.60
C ASN A 949 8.85 15.73 22.04
N TRP A 950 9.95 15.52 21.30
CA TRP A 950 10.88 14.42 21.56
C TRP A 950 11.40 14.39 23.00
N ASP A 951 11.55 15.55 23.66
CA ASP A 951 12.05 15.60 25.03
C ASP A 951 11.09 14.94 26.03
N LYS A 952 9.78 15.10 25.82
CA LYS A 952 8.74 14.41 26.59
C LYS A 952 8.58 12.95 26.20
N ILE A 953 8.68 12.63 24.91
CA ILE A 953 8.52 11.26 24.40
C ILE A 953 9.61 10.35 24.97
N PHE A 954 10.88 10.73 24.88
CA PHE A 954 12.00 9.92 25.39
C PHE A 954 11.96 9.78 26.92
N ALA A 955 11.67 10.86 27.66
CA ALA A 955 11.48 10.79 29.10
C ALA A 955 10.35 9.83 29.50
N SER A 956 9.19 9.89 28.83
CA SER A 956 8.03 9.02 29.09
C SER A 956 8.30 7.55 28.74
N ILE A 957 9.12 7.25 27.71
CA ILE A 957 9.58 5.88 27.44
C ILE A 957 10.51 5.39 28.57
N GLY A 958 11.46 6.22 29.01
CA GLY A 958 12.39 5.87 30.10
C GLY A 958 11.70 5.65 31.45
N GLU A 959 10.67 6.43 31.78
CA GLU A 959 9.85 6.24 32.98
C GLU A 959 9.02 4.95 32.94
N LYS A 960 8.59 4.50 31.75
CA LYS A 960 7.75 3.30 31.58
C LYS A 960 8.53 2.00 31.48
N HIS A 961 9.73 2.06 30.91
CA HIS A 961 10.60 0.90 30.68
C HIS A 961 11.96 1.12 31.34
N PRO A 962 12.00 1.21 32.69
CA PRO A 962 13.25 1.37 33.43
C PRO A 962 14.19 0.19 33.15
N GLU A 963 15.50 0.46 33.14
CA GLU A 963 16.57 -0.54 32.96
C GLU A 963 16.52 -1.34 31.63
N SER A 964 15.69 -0.91 30.66
CA SER A 964 15.54 -1.58 29.35
C SER A 964 16.45 -1.03 28.25
N ASP A 965 16.68 -1.86 27.22
CA ASP A 965 17.31 -1.46 25.96
C ASP A 965 16.25 -1.07 24.93
N VAL A 966 16.25 0.21 24.54
CA VAL A 966 15.30 0.78 23.57
C VAL A 966 15.97 1.02 22.22
N GLY A 967 15.52 0.30 21.19
CA GLY A 967 15.94 0.52 19.81
C GLY A 967 15.18 1.70 19.19
N VAL A 968 15.87 2.75 18.76
CA VAL A 968 15.27 3.94 18.12
C VAL A 968 15.63 3.94 16.64
N PHE A 969 14.69 3.51 15.78
CA PHE A 969 14.90 3.44 14.34
C PHE A 969 14.22 4.61 13.63
N PHE A 970 14.97 5.40 12.87
CA PHE A 970 14.44 6.56 12.13
C PHE A 970 14.67 6.46 10.63
N CYS A 971 13.62 6.76 9.86
CA CYS A 971 13.70 6.95 8.42
C CYS A 971 13.02 8.27 7.99
N GLY A 972 13.78 9.12 7.29
CA GLY A 972 13.30 10.42 6.81
C GLY A 972 14.35 11.55 6.81
N PRO A 973 13.94 12.83 6.89
CA PRO A 973 14.82 13.99 6.76
C PRO A 973 15.96 14.05 7.80
N ALA A 974 17.16 14.43 7.33
CA ALA A 974 18.37 14.49 8.16
C ALA A 974 18.27 15.42 9.40
N ALA A 975 17.45 16.46 9.35
CA ALA A 975 17.22 17.35 10.49
C ALA A 975 16.52 16.63 11.66
N ILE A 976 15.56 15.75 11.37
CA ILE A 976 14.87 14.95 12.39
C ILE A 976 15.82 13.86 12.90
N ALA A 977 16.58 13.20 12.02
CA ALA A 977 17.62 12.25 12.41
C ALA A 977 18.61 12.86 13.43
N SER A 978 19.10 14.07 13.17
CA SER A 978 20.01 14.77 14.09
C SER A 978 19.35 15.07 15.44
N THR A 979 18.05 15.41 15.45
CA THR A 979 17.31 15.69 16.68
C THR A 979 17.11 14.43 17.51
N LEU A 980 16.68 13.33 16.87
CA LEU A 980 16.48 12.04 17.53
C LEU A 980 17.79 11.48 18.09
N HIS A 981 18.89 11.57 17.34
CA HIS A 981 20.22 11.17 17.82
C HIS A 981 20.65 11.94 19.08
N ILE A 982 20.43 13.26 19.10
CA ILE A 982 20.70 14.10 20.28
C ILE A 982 19.81 13.68 21.46
N MET A 983 18.53 13.38 21.22
CA MET A 983 17.60 12.97 22.28
C MET A 983 17.92 11.56 22.84
N SER A 984 18.29 10.60 21.99
CA SER A 984 18.76 9.28 22.42
C SER A 984 19.98 9.40 23.35
N ASN A 985 20.93 10.26 23.02
CA ASN A 985 22.10 10.52 23.87
C ASN A 985 21.76 11.30 25.15
N LYS A 986 20.77 12.19 25.11
CA LYS A 986 20.35 13.01 26.26
C LYS A 986 19.61 12.20 27.32
N HIS A 987 18.80 11.23 26.90
CA HIS A 987 17.90 10.46 27.79
C HIS A 987 18.39 9.04 28.12
N SER A 988 19.54 8.61 27.58
CA SER A 988 20.17 7.36 28.01
C SER A 988 20.81 7.50 29.39
N ASP A 989 20.63 6.49 30.25
CA ASP A 989 21.31 6.33 31.54
C ASP A 989 22.12 5.03 31.55
N VAL A 990 23.26 5.01 32.24
CA VAL A 990 24.13 3.82 32.40
C VAL A 990 23.48 2.78 33.31
N LYS A 991 22.67 3.23 34.29
CA LYS A 991 21.97 2.38 35.26
C LYS A 991 20.44 2.37 35.06
N GLY A 992 19.98 2.87 33.93
CA GLY A 992 18.55 2.95 33.59
C GLY A 992 18.34 2.58 32.13
N THR A 993 17.35 3.22 31.49
CA THR A 993 17.00 2.96 30.10
C THR A 993 18.10 3.44 29.13
N ARG A 994 18.47 2.62 28.15
CA ARG A 994 19.49 2.93 27.12
C ARG A 994 18.84 3.05 25.75
N PHE A 995 19.08 4.17 25.04
CA PHE A 995 18.49 4.43 23.73
C PHE A 995 19.53 4.30 22.60
N PHE A 996 19.37 3.28 21.76
CA PHE A 996 20.26 2.96 20.65
C PHE A 996 19.71 3.53 19.34
N PHE A 997 20.43 4.44 18.68
CA PHE A 997 19.92 5.16 17.51
C PHE A 997 20.33 4.53 16.16
N GLY A 998 19.38 3.86 15.51
CA GLY A 998 19.48 3.38 14.14
C GLY A 998 18.94 4.40 13.14
N LYS A 999 19.79 4.89 12.22
CA LYS A 999 19.34 5.74 11.11
C LYS A 999 19.29 4.99 9.80
N GLU A 1000 18.08 4.73 9.35
CA GLU A 1000 17.78 4.15 8.06
C GLU A 1000 18.08 5.11 6.90
N ASN A 1001 18.39 4.53 5.73
CA ASN A 1001 18.74 5.28 4.51
C ASN A 1001 18.05 4.65 3.28
N PHE A 1002 16.72 4.49 3.38
CA PHE A 1002 15.83 4.21 2.24
C PHE A 1002 15.62 5.48 1.40
#